data_AF-A0A7D7U5S2-F1
#
_entry.id   AF-A0A7D7U5S2-F1
#
_cell.length_a   1.000
_cell.length_b   1.000
_cell.length_c   1.000
_cell.angle_alpha   90.00
_cell.angle_beta   90.00
_cell.angle_gamma   90.00
#
_symmetry.space_group_name_H-M   'P 1'
#
loop_
_entity.id
_entity.type
_entity.pdbx_description
1 polymer ?
#
loop_
_entity_poly.entity_id
_entity_poly.type
_entity_poly.pdbx_seq_one_letter_code
_entity_poly.pdbx_strand_id
1 'polypeptide(L)'
;MKRKNIIKFVSLLGMGSFVMLAAASCTQAISLVPNSSSSSNSENPSNTTLNKNTNSNSGAEMNDAPSGGTEANNVDQQLAAARQVLTTLIDSETNNISLYADYAKIKATLTSAYSTSKSTLDNENATVEQVKNATSTLQTAIDTAANNKRTFDSANQPLVTAYNSLKLTVKNENNVLGGLTETYFETIKNNLTTLYESGKTLTNQPLETMDGSVTLKAEDVAGANTKITDALSKLNDWKSNAETLSTGFLKEVLDKTKLTGVDSSNQQQPGNYSFVGYSVDVGTGTSGSDRPNWSFAQRKAWTSNTAILNQTQPVSDVSWIYSLTGTDGKYTLTFNNYGPSTGYLYFPYKLIKTSDNVGLQYKLNNKEAQTVEFKPATQSAGTSRATEAAPPMALENADPAMNQTATMNETPTVADINVAKIKLTDLIFGQNTVEFSVPTMNGESASKVAPLIGNMYITSSDDETNKNKIYDSIFGNTLSEDNNQKSVSVDLLKGYGLAANYSMLFYQLTNPRSTNSAQISSPAYFVGFIGGNQSRLGTITDTVMRMYPNFNSTPSGTNLDGDHRTYTIYVNAPQAGNYSISGSYIFSSSMANATRSIRFYKDNDSTHAVDFIANKQADWNTVGNFNTMDNMTTARSSTNSNKTLSLQKGLNKILLAGINTGDTPYIGNLTFTLNSAAQGDAVATASTSGSSQS
;
A
#
# COMPACT_ATOMS: atom_id res chain seq x y z
N MET A 1 -5.23 37.58 4.39
CA MET A 1 -6.26 36.59 3.98
C MET A 1 -6.03 35.28 4.75
N LYS A 2 -7.14 34.58 5.04
CA LYS A 2 -7.38 33.71 6.21
C LYS A 2 -6.38 32.57 6.41
N ARG A 3 -5.82 32.45 7.63
CA ARG A 3 -5.09 31.26 8.11
C ARG A 3 -6.10 30.15 8.41
N LYS A 4 -5.97 28.99 7.76
CA LYS A 4 -6.70 27.76 8.10
C LYS A 4 -5.84 26.93 9.05
N ASN A 5 -6.21 26.91 10.33
CA ASN A 5 -5.70 25.94 11.29
C ASN A 5 -6.38 24.59 11.02
N ILE A 6 -5.59 23.60 10.63
CA ILE A 6 -5.97 22.19 10.65
C ILE A 6 -5.91 21.73 12.12
N ILE A 7 -7.08 21.52 12.72
CA ILE A 7 -7.22 20.84 14.00
C ILE A 7 -7.24 19.35 13.69
N LYS A 8 -6.17 18.65 14.07
CA LYS A 8 -6.10 17.19 14.06
C LYS A 8 -6.95 16.67 15.22
N PHE A 9 -8.04 15.98 14.93
CA PHE A 9 -8.74 15.16 15.91
C PHE A 9 -7.86 13.94 16.23
N VAL A 10 -7.09 14.04 17.31
CA VAL A 10 -6.61 12.86 18.01
C VAL A 10 -7.82 12.29 18.73
N SER A 11 -8.30 11.14 18.27
CA SER A 11 -9.35 10.35 18.92
C SER A 11 -8.86 9.95 20.32
N LEU A 12 -9.22 10.78 21.30
CA LEU A 12 -9.13 10.48 22.71
C LEU A 12 -10.13 9.36 22.99
N LEU A 13 -9.65 8.15 23.29
CA LEU A 13 -10.47 7.11 23.90
C LEU A 13 -11.06 7.68 25.19
N GLY A 14 -12.32 8.10 25.12
CA GLY A 14 -13.12 8.42 26.29
C GLY A 14 -13.38 7.13 27.05
N MET A 15 -12.62 6.90 28.11
CA MET A 15 -13.06 6.04 29.22
C MET A 15 -14.31 6.68 29.82
N GLY A 16 -15.47 6.36 29.25
CA GLY A 16 -16.77 6.63 29.83
C GLY A 16 -17.10 5.57 30.86
N SER A 17 -16.53 5.68 32.05
CA SER A 17 -16.99 4.95 33.23
C SER A 17 -18.42 5.40 33.53
N PHE A 18 -19.41 4.61 33.15
CA PHE A 18 -20.75 4.74 33.73
C PHE A 18 -20.72 4.14 35.13
N VAL A 19 -20.33 4.96 36.11
CA VAL A 19 -20.70 4.72 37.51
C VAL A 19 -22.19 5.03 37.60
N MET A 20 -23.02 3.99 37.50
CA MET A 20 -24.40 4.11 37.95
C MET A 20 -24.36 4.14 39.48
N LEU A 21 -24.48 5.35 40.02
CA LEU A 21 -24.69 5.62 41.44
C LEU A 21 -26.11 5.13 41.79
N ALA A 22 -26.24 3.89 42.24
CA ALA A 22 -27.47 3.44 42.88
C ALA A 22 -27.48 4.03 44.30
N ALA A 23 -28.47 4.87 44.56
CA ALA A 23 -28.71 5.49 45.85
C ALA A 23 -28.88 4.39 46.93
N ALA A 24 -28.03 4.44 47.94
CA ALA A 24 -28.28 3.75 49.19
C ALA A 24 -29.42 4.51 49.91
N SER A 25 -30.64 3.98 49.89
CA SER A 25 -31.64 4.28 50.91
C SER A 25 -31.61 3.17 51.94
N CYS A 26 -30.97 3.46 53.06
CA CYS A 26 -31.04 2.66 54.27
C CYS A 26 -32.51 2.49 54.69
N THR A 27 -32.99 1.26 54.77
CA THR A 27 -34.13 0.92 55.62
C THR A 27 -33.63 -0.09 56.62
N GLN A 28 -33.57 0.33 57.88
CA GLN A 28 -33.17 -0.53 58.99
C GLN A 28 -34.18 -1.67 59.17
N ALA A 29 -33.66 -2.85 59.49
CA ALA A 29 -34.41 -4.05 59.79
C ALA A 29 -35.32 -3.85 61.02
N ILE A 30 -36.61 -4.16 60.88
CA ILE A 30 -37.47 -4.49 62.02
C ILE A 30 -37.25 -5.98 62.30
N SER A 31 -36.45 -6.27 63.33
CA SER A 31 -36.33 -7.60 63.91
C SER A 31 -37.59 -7.92 64.72
N LEU A 32 -38.31 -8.97 64.32
CA LEU A 32 -39.28 -9.67 65.17
C LEU A 32 -38.63 -10.98 65.60
N VAL A 33 -38.31 -11.11 66.89
CA VAL A 33 -37.95 -12.39 67.52
C VAL A 33 -38.79 -12.57 68.80
N PRO A 34 -39.25 -13.80 69.09
CA PRO A 34 -40.49 -14.03 69.80
C PRO A 34 -40.36 -14.05 71.33
N ASN A 35 -41.54 -13.98 71.94
CA ASN A 35 -41.86 -14.13 73.35
C ASN A 35 -41.17 -15.34 74.02
N SER A 36 -40.39 -15.09 75.08
CA SER A 36 -40.22 -16.05 76.18
C SER A 36 -39.97 -15.32 77.50
N SER A 37 -40.75 -15.70 78.51
CA SER A 37 -40.78 -15.21 79.89
C SER A 37 -39.46 -15.34 80.65
N SER A 38 -39.07 -14.31 81.43
CA SER A 38 -39.00 -14.34 82.91
C SER A 38 -38.09 -13.24 83.51
N SER A 39 -38.68 -12.46 84.44
CA SER A 39 -38.14 -11.94 85.71
C SER A 39 -36.67 -11.51 85.85
N SER A 40 -36.43 -10.20 86.06
CA SER A 40 -36.11 -9.57 87.37
C SER A 40 -35.22 -8.31 87.26
N ASN A 41 -35.61 -7.28 88.03
CA ASN A 41 -34.88 -6.13 88.60
C ASN A 41 -33.99 -5.25 87.69
N SER A 42 -34.30 -3.94 87.59
CA SER A 42 -33.77 -2.83 88.45
C SER A 42 -32.29 -2.58 88.12
N GLU A 43 -31.83 -1.41 87.67
CA GLU A 43 -32.06 -0.06 88.16
C GLU A 43 -31.85 0.99 87.03
N ASN A 44 -32.61 2.08 87.13
CA ASN A 44 -32.36 3.42 86.58
C ASN A 44 -31.11 4.04 87.28
N PRO A 45 -30.74 5.33 87.16
CA PRO A 45 -30.98 6.38 86.15
C PRO A 45 -29.63 6.98 85.65
N SER A 46 -29.57 7.85 84.67
CA SER A 46 -29.87 9.27 84.88
C SER A 46 -29.54 10.11 83.66
N ASN A 47 -30.31 11.20 83.62
CA ASN A 47 -29.92 12.55 83.22
C ASN A 47 -29.90 12.87 81.72
N THR A 48 -30.98 13.50 81.25
CA THR A 48 -31.22 14.98 81.25
C THR A 48 -30.44 15.64 80.12
N THR A 49 -31.01 16.54 79.32
CA THR A 49 -31.87 17.66 79.72
C THR A 49 -32.38 18.29 78.43
N LEU A 50 -33.61 18.82 78.50
CA LEU A 50 -34.07 20.14 78.02
C LEU A 50 -33.42 20.70 76.73
N ASN A 51 -34.17 21.26 75.78
CA ASN A 51 -35.27 22.19 75.99
C ASN A 51 -35.87 22.61 74.65
N LYS A 52 -37.18 22.91 74.66
CA LYS A 52 -37.86 24.09 74.08
C LYS A 52 -37.42 24.58 72.70
N ASN A 53 -38.32 24.87 71.78
CA ASN A 53 -39.47 25.78 71.86
C ASN A 53 -39.86 25.99 70.37
N THR A 54 -41.05 26.35 69.90
CA THR A 54 -42.35 26.73 70.46
C THR A 54 -43.25 26.97 69.24
N ASN A 55 -44.55 26.77 69.44
CA ASN A 55 -45.66 27.57 68.89
C ASN A 55 -45.90 27.53 67.36
N SER A 56 -47.14 27.51 66.87
CA SER A 56 -48.43 27.70 67.53
C SER A 56 -49.58 27.37 66.58
N ASN A 57 -50.60 26.71 67.15
CA ASN A 57 -52.05 26.95 67.00
C ASN A 57 -52.72 27.00 65.61
N SER A 58 -53.98 26.58 65.44
CA SER A 58 -55.02 26.10 66.36
C SER A 58 -56.28 25.77 65.57
N GLY A 59 -57.11 24.87 66.14
CA GLY A 59 -58.58 24.89 66.01
C GLY A 59 -59.15 23.94 64.96
N ALA A 60 -60.23 23.21 65.20
CA ALA A 60 -61.07 23.01 66.37
C ALA A 60 -61.99 21.80 66.08
N GLU A 61 -62.40 21.11 67.15
CA GLU A 61 -63.74 20.54 67.42
C GLU A 61 -64.45 19.70 66.34
N MET A 62 -64.62 18.39 66.59
CA MET A 62 -65.80 17.74 67.21
C MET A 62 -66.94 17.50 66.22
N ASN A 63 -67.25 16.23 65.91
CA ASN A 63 -68.50 15.61 66.36
C ASN A 63 -68.68 14.18 65.83
N ASP A 64 -69.07 13.33 66.78
CA ASP A 64 -69.98 12.20 66.70
C ASP A 64 -70.06 11.36 65.41
N ALA A 65 -69.73 10.09 65.60
CA ALA A 65 -70.22 9.01 64.77
C ALA A 65 -71.76 9.01 64.70
N PRO A 66 -72.31 8.45 63.62
CA PRO A 66 -73.24 7.35 63.84
C PRO A 66 -72.68 6.09 63.19
N SER A 67 -72.57 5.05 64.03
CA SER A 67 -72.50 3.66 63.61
C SER A 67 -73.66 3.35 62.65
N GLY A 68 -73.34 2.82 61.46
CA GLY A 68 -74.34 2.31 60.52
C GLY A 68 -73.86 2.26 59.08
N GLY A 69 -73.05 1.25 58.71
CA GLY A 69 -72.67 1.03 57.31
C GLY A 69 -71.50 0.07 57.10
N THR A 70 -71.71 -1.21 57.41
CA THR A 70 -71.01 -2.42 56.92
C THR A 70 -69.47 -2.42 56.90
N GLU A 71 -68.86 -3.34 57.66
CA GLU A 71 -67.45 -3.75 57.57
C GLU A 71 -66.96 -4.01 56.11
N ALA A 72 -67.88 -4.29 55.18
CA ALA A 72 -67.63 -4.43 53.74
C ALA A 72 -66.95 -3.21 53.09
N ASN A 73 -67.34 -1.96 53.43
CA ASN A 73 -66.79 -0.75 52.78
C ASN A 73 -65.29 -0.51 53.08
N ASN A 74 -64.78 -1.01 54.22
CA ASN A 74 -63.37 -0.89 54.60
C ASN A 74 -62.54 -1.99 53.92
N VAL A 75 -63.08 -3.20 53.77
CA VAL A 75 -62.42 -4.32 53.09
C VAL A 75 -62.29 -4.05 51.59
N ASP A 76 -63.32 -3.50 50.94
CA ASP A 76 -63.30 -3.17 49.52
C ASP A 76 -62.29 -2.06 49.18
N GLN A 77 -62.22 -1.01 50.00
CA GLN A 77 -61.18 0.03 49.87
C GLN A 77 -59.77 -0.53 50.11
N GLN A 78 -59.59 -1.40 51.10
CA GLN A 78 -58.31 -2.06 51.36
C GLN A 78 -57.90 -3.01 50.22
N LEU A 79 -58.86 -3.72 49.62
CA LEU A 79 -58.60 -4.60 48.48
C LEU A 79 -58.22 -3.79 47.24
N ALA A 80 -58.94 -2.71 46.94
CA ALA A 80 -58.60 -1.81 45.84
C ALA A 80 -57.21 -1.19 46.02
N ALA A 81 -56.89 -0.72 47.23
CA ALA A 81 -55.56 -0.20 47.54
C ALA A 81 -54.46 -1.27 47.39
N ALA A 82 -54.68 -2.49 47.89
CA ALA A 82 -53.73 -3.59 47.74
C ALA A 82 -53.51 -3.97 46.26
N ARG A 83 -54.59 -4.00 45.46
CA ARG A 83 -54.53 -4.26 44.01
C ARG A 83 -53.76 -3.16 43.27
N GLN A 84 -53.92 -1.90 43.67
CA GLN A 84 -53.17 -0.78 43.07
C GLN A 84 -51.66 -0.90 43.30
N VAL A 85 -51.24 -1.30 44.50
CA VAL A 85 -49.81 -1.53 44.81
C VAL A 85 -49.26 -2.69 43.96
N LEU A 86 -49.98 -3.81 43.90
CA LEU A 86 -49.58 -4.96 43.08
C LEU A 86 -49.50 -4.59 41.58
N THR A 87 -50.46 -3.82 41.08
CA THR A 87 -50.49 -3.32 39.70
C THR A 87 -49.25 -2.49 39.40
N THR A 88 -48.91 -1.53 40.27
CA THR A 88 -47.72 -0.68 40.13
C THR A 88 -46.45 -1.52 40.04
N LEU A 89 -46.36 -2.60 40.82
CA LEU A 89 -45.22 -3.50 40.80
C LEU A 89 -45.18 -4.33 39.51
N ILE A 90 -46.32 -4.84 39.05
CA ILE A 90 -46.43 -5.56 37.77
C ILE A 90 -46.09 -4.65 36.57
N ASP A 91 -46.49 -3.37 36.60
CA ASP A 91 -46.19 -2.41 35.53
C ASP A 91 -44.68 -2.19 35.35
N SER A 92 -43.86 -2.52 36.36
CA SER A 92 -42.40 -2.47 36.28
C SER A 92 -41.74 -3.68 35.59
N GLU A 93 -42.52 -4.71 35.23
CA GLU A 93 -42.05 -6.00 34.69
C GLU A 93 -41.06 -5.82 33.54
N THR A 94 -41.41 -5.03 32.51
CA THR A 94 -40.58 -4.85 31.31
C THR A 94 -39.19 -4.32 31.67
N ASN A 95 -39.12 -3.31 32.52
CA ASN A 95 -37.86 -2.70 32.94
C ASN A 95 -37.05 -3.70 33.77
N ASN A 96 -37.68 -4.36 34.74
CA ASN A 96 -37.00 -5.30 35.63
C ASN A 96 -36.49 -6.55 34.90
N ILE A 97 -37.29 -7.15 34.01
CA ILE A 97 -36.88 -8.31 33.21
C ILE A 97 -35.73 -7.97 32.24
N SER A 98 -35.72 -6.76 31.67
CA SER A 98 -34.69 -6.34 30.72
C SER A 98 -33.28 -6.30 31.33
N LEU A 99 -33.15 -6.05 32.63
CA LEU A 99 -31.88 -6.02 33.36
C LEU A 99 -31.17 -7.38 33.41
N TYR A 100 -31.93 -8.47 33.23
CA TYR A 100 -31.44 -9.85 33.34
C TYR A 100 -31.42 -10.57 31.99
N ALA A 101 -31.43 -9.84 30.87
CA ALA A 101 -31.43 -10.42 29.53
C ALA A 101 -30.32 -11.46 29.29
N ASP A 102 -29.16 -11.25 29.92
CA ASP A 102 -27.99 -12.13 29.79
C ASP A 102 -27.92 -13.21 30.90
N TYR A 103 -28.91 -13.30 31.81
CA TYR A 103 -28.92 -14.22 32.95
C TYR A 103 -30.18 -15.10 32.91
N ALA A 104 -30.12 -16.22 32.18
CA ALA A 104 -31.32 -16.94 31.78
C ALA A 104 -32.12 -17.48 32.97
N LYS A 105 -31.46 -18.01 34.01
CA LYS A 105 -32.14 -18.51 35.22
C LYS A 105 -32.80 -17.40 36.02
N ILE A 106 -32.07 -16.29 36.26
CA ILE A 106 -32.61 -15.14 36.99
C ILE A 106 -33.82 -14.57 36.25
N LYS A 107 -33.70 -14.37 34.93
CA LYS A 107 -34.79 -13.89 34.08
C LYS A 107 -36.01 -14.79 34.12
N ALA A 108 -35.83 -16.11 33.97
CA ALA A 108 -36.93 -17.07 33.97
C ALA A 108 -37.65 -17.11 35.33
N THR A 109 -36.90 -17.13 36.42
CA THR A 109 -37.45 -17.12 37.79
C THR A 109 -38.28 -15.86 38.03
N LEU A 110 -37.76 -14.69 37.66
CA LEU A 110 -38.45 -13.42 37.84
C LEU A 110 -39.70 -13.32 36.94
N THR A 111 -39.62 -13.80 35.70
CA THR A 111 -40.79 -13.86 34.79
C THR A 111 -41.92 -14.70 35.37
N SER A 112 -41.59 -15.85 35.98
CA SER A 112 -42.56 -16.72 36.64
C SER A 112 -43.23 -16.04 37.84
N ALA A 113 -42.48 -15.26 38.62
CA ALA A 113 -43.01 -14.48 39.74
C ALA A 113 -43.99 -13.40 39.28
N TYR A 114 -43.67 -12.68 38.19
CA TYR A 114 -44.60 -11.73 37.57
C TYR A 114 -45.87 -12.41 37.07
N SER A 115 -45.74 -13.53 36.35
CA SER A 115 -46.90 -14.29 35.87
C SER A 115 -47.81 -14.77 37.00
N THR A 116 -47.23 -15.28 38.10
CA THR A 116 -47.99 -15.72 39.29
C THR A 116 -48.72 -14.57 39.96
N SER A 117 -48.05 -13.41 40.06
CA SER A 117 -48.60 -12.20 40.65
C SER A 117 -49.75 -11.63 39.81
N LYS A 118 -49.60 -11.67 38.48
CA LYS A 118 -50.63 -11.26 37.53
C LYS A 118 -51.86 -12.16 37.62
N SER A 119 -51.69 -13.47 37.70
CA SER A 119 -52.82 -14.39 37.94
C SER A 119 -53.56 -14.11 39.26
N THR A 120 -52.85 -13.64 40.30
CA THR A 120 -53.50 -13.22 41.55
C THR A 120 -54.26 -11.91 41.39
N LEU A 121 -53.70 -10.95 40.65
CA LEU A 121 -54.36 -9.70 40.32
C LEU A 121 -55.62 -9.92 39.45
N ASP A 122 -55.56 -10.82 38.48
CA ASP A 122 -56.69 -11.09 37.57
C ASP A 122 -57.79 -11.94 38.22
N ASN A 123 -57.53 -12.57 39.37
CA ASN A 123 -58.53 -13.31 40.12
C ASN A 123 -59.49 -12.35 40.85
N GLU A 124 -60.71 -12.23 40.36
CA GLU A 124 -61.77 -11.39 40.95
C GLU A 124 -62.09 -11.77 42.39
N ASN A 125 -61.91 -13.03 42.78
CA ASN A 125 -62.19 -13.55 44.12
C ASN A 125 -60.98 -13.49 45.08
N ALA A 126 -59.86 -12.87 44.67
CA ALA A 126 -58.69 -12.77 45.53
C ALA A 126 -58.96 -11.90 46.77
N THR A 127 -58.61 -12.40 47.95
CA THR A 127 -58.75 -11.67 49.22
C THR A 127 -57.66 -10.61 49.40
N VAL A 128 -57.87 -9.64 50.29
CA VAL A 128 -56.87 -8.60 50.64
C VAL A 128 -55.53 -9.24 51.02
N GLU A 129 -55.56 -10.33 51.78
CA GLU A 129 -54.37 -11.04 52.23
C GLU A 129 -53.67 -11.78 51.09
N GLN A 130 -54.42 -12.39 50.16
CA GLN A 130 -53.85 -12.99 48.95
C GLN A 130 -53.13 -11.95 48.09
N VAL A 131 -53.72 -10.76 47.89
CA VAL A 131 -53.11 -9.67 47.11
C VAL A 131 -51.87 -9.08 47.81
N LYS A 132 -51.91 -8.88 49.14
CA LYS A 132 -50.75 -8.44 49.92
C LYS A 132 -49.62 -9.48 49.91
N ASN A 133 -49.95 -10.77 50.02
CA ASN A 133 -48.97 -11.85 49.95
C ASN A 133 -48.32 -11.95 48.56
N ALA A 134 -49.10 -11.81 47.49
CA ALA A 134 -48.57 -11.74 46.12
C ALA A 134 -47.64 -10.53 45.93
N THR A 135 -48.01 -9.36 46.46
CA THR A 135 -47.16 -8.16 46.45
C THR A 135 -45.82 -8.41 47.14
N SER A 136 -45.85 -8.96 48.37
CA SER A 136 -44.65 -9.28 49.14
C SER A 136 -43.76 -10.31 48.45
N THR A 137 -44.38 -11.33 47.85
CA THR A 137 -43.66 -12.38 47.11
C THR A 137 -43.01 -11.84 45.84
N LEU A 138 -43.70 -10.98 45.08
CA LEU A 138 -43.12 -10.34 43.90
C LEU A 138 -41.96 -9.41 44.27
N GLN A 139 -42.12 -8.58 45.31
CA GLN A 139 -41.04 -7.72 45.79
C GLN A 139 -39.81 -8.55 46.21
N THR A 140 -40.03 -9.63 46.95
CA THR A 140 -38.98 -10.56 47.36
C THR A 140 -38.28 -11.18 46.14
N ALA A 141 -39.02 -11.55 45.10
CA ALA A 141 -38.45 -12.11 43.87
C ALA A 141 -37.60 -11.07 43.11
N ILE A 142 -38.03 -9.80 43.06
CA ILE A 142 -37.26 -8.69 42.48
C ILE A 142 -35.94 -8.50 43.25
N ASP A 143 -36.00 -8.43 44.57
CA ASP A 143 -34.82 -8.24 45.41
C ASP A 143 -33.85 -9.43 45.30
N THR A 144 -34.40 -10.65 45.23
CA THR A 144 -33.63 -11.88 45.04
C THR A 144 -32.94 -11.88 43.67
N ALA A 145 -33.61 -11.45 42.60
CA ALA A 145 -33.01 -11.35 41.27
C ALA A 145 -31.82 -10.37 41.26
N ALA A 146 -31.97 -9.21 41.91
CA ALA A 146 -30.87 -8.24 42.06
C ALA A 146 -29.68 -8.81 42.84
N ASN A 147 -29.94 -9.49 43.95
CA ASN A 147 -28.89 -10.11 44.76
C ASN A 147 -28.19 -11.26 44.02
N ASN A 148 -28.93 -12.12 43.32
CA ASN A 148 -28.37 -13.23 42.55
C ASN A 148 -27.46 -12.73 41.44
N LYS A 149 -27.85 -11.67 40.72
CA LYS A 149 -26.98 -11.03 39.73
C LYS A 149 -25.68 -10.53 40.35
N ARG A 150 -25.76 -9.84 41.49
CA ARG A 150 -24.55 -9.34 42.19
C ARG A 150 -23.62 -10.47 42.61
N THR A 151 -24.17 -11.58 43.11
CA THR A 151 -23.39 -12.77 43.49
C THR A 151 -22.72 -13.41 42.27
N PHE A 152 -23.48 -13.61 41.19
CA PHE A 152 -22.94 -14.13 39.94
C PHE A 152 -21.81 -13.25 39.41
N ASP A 153 -22.03 -11.94 39.34
CA ASP A 153 -21.06 -10.97 38.82
C ASP A 153 -19.78 -10.95 39.64
N SER A 154 -19.91 -11.03 40.97
CA SER A 154 -18.76 -11.05 41.88
C SER A 154 -17.94 -12.34 41.73
N ALA A 155 -18.60 -13.48 41.53
CA ALA A 155 -17.95 -14.76 41.31
C ALA A 155 -17.30 -14.87 39.91
N ASN A 156 -17.81 -14.16 38.92
CA ASN A 156 -17.41 -14.25 37.50
C ASN A 156 -16.88 -12.93 36.94
N GLN A 157 -16.28 -12.08 37.78
CA GLN A 157 -15.89 -10.71 37.42
C GLN A 157 -15.08 -10.60 36.11
N PRO A 158 -14.07 -11.45 35.83
CA PRO A 158 -13.32 -11.37 34.59
C PRO A 158 -14.20 -11.62 33.35
N LEU A 159 -15.11 -12.59 33.42
CA LEU A 159 -16.03 -12.91 32.34
C LEU A 159 -17.00 -11.75 32.09
N VAL A 160 -17.64 -11.22 33.13
CA VAL A 160 -18.60 -10.11 33.01
C VAL A 160 -17.92 -8.87 32.41
N THR A 161 -16.69 -8.57 32.84
CA THR A 161 -15.91 -7.45 32.30
C THR A 161 -15.58 -7.64 30.82
N ALA A 162 -15.09 -8.83 30.44
CA ALA A 162 -14.77 -9.16 29.05
C ALA A 162 -16.03 -9.12 28.16
N TYR A 163 -17.14 -9.68 28.63
CA TYR A 163 -18.41 -9.75 27.91
C TYR A 163 -19.00 -8.36 27.65
N ASN A 164 -19.02 -7.50 28.66
CA ASN A 164 -19.49 -6.11 28.49
C ASN A 164 -18.60 -5.32 27.53
N SER A 165 -17.28 -5.52 27.59
CA SER A 165 -16.34 -4.89 26.65
C SER A 165 -16.60 -5.35 25.22
N LEU A 166 -16.75 -6.66 25.00
CA LEU A 166 -17.07 -7.22 23.68
C LEU A 166 -18.41 -6.71 23.15
N LYS A 167 -19.46 -6.63 24.00
CA LYS A 167 -20.76 -6.05 23.62
C LYS A 167 -20.62 -4.61 23.14
N LEU A 168 -19.83 -3.78 23.82
CA LEU A 168 -19.58 -2.40 23.40
C LEU A 168 -18.84 -2.35 22.05
N THR A 169 -17.82 -3.20 21.87
CA THR A 169 -17.06 -3.29 20.62
C THR A 169 -17.95 -3.72 19.45
N VAL A 170 -18.76 -4.78 19.61
CA VAL A 170 -19.67 -5.29 18.60
C VAL A 170 -20.72 -4.26 18.18
N LYS A 171 -21.24 -3.45 19.11
CA LYS A 171 -22.19 -2.36 18.79
C LYS A 171 -21.63 -1.34 17.79
N ASN A 172 -20.31 -1.23 17.67
CA ASN A 172 -19.66 -0.30 16.75
C ASN A 172 -19.52 -0.84 15.31
N GLU A 173 -19.89 -2.10 15.05
CA GLU A 173 -19.75 -2.78 13.75
C GLU A 173 -20.24 -1.92 12.57
N ASN A 174 -21.50 -1.45 12.62
CA ASN A 174 -22.11 -0.70 11.52
C ASN A 174 -21.36 0.60 11.19
N ASN A 175 -20.85 1.29 12.22
CA ASN A 175 -20.08 2.52 12.00
C ASN A 175 -18.74 2.23 11.32
N VAL A 176 -18.06 1.16 11.73
CA VAL A 176 -16.77 0.76 11.15
C VAL A 176 -16.95 0.27 9.71
N LEU A 177 -17.87 -0.67 9.49
CA LEU A 177 -18.11 -1.26 8.17
C LEU A 177 -18.71 -0.24 7.18
N GLY A 178 -19.51 0.72 7.68
CA GLY A 178 -20.03 1.83 6.88
C GLY A 178 -18.96 2.76 6.31
N GLY A 179 -17.75 2.76 6.87
CA GLY A 179 -16.58 3.51 6.37
C GLY A 179 -15.74 2.76 5.32
N LEU A 180 -16.20 1.60 4.85
CA LEU A 180 -15.51 0.70 3.90
C LEU A 180 -16.39 0.43 2.67
N THR A 181 -16.76 1.50 1.96
CA THR A 181 -17.70 1.45 0.82
C THR A 181 -17.01 1.22 -0.52
N GLU A 182 -15.74 1.58 -0.65
CA GLU A 182 -14.97 1.42 -1.88
C GLU A 182 -14.66 -0.06 -2.15
N THR A 183 -14.69 -0.47 -3.41
CA THR A 183 -14.50 -1.88 -3.80
C THR A 183 -13.13 -2.43 -3.42
N TYR A 184 -12.10 -1.59 -3.40
CA TYR A 184 -10.76 -1.99 -2.96
C TYR A 184 -10.64 -2.18 -1.43
N PHE A 185 -11.67 -1.85 -0.65
CA PHE A 185 -11.75 -2.17 0.79
C PHE A 185 -12.51 -3.48 1.09
N GLU A 186 -13.01 -4.20 0.09
CA GLU A 186 -13.85 -5.38 0.27
C GLU A 186 -13.18 -6.46 1.14
N THR A 187 -11.88 -6.72 0.94
CA THR A 187 -11.13 -7.70 1.76
C THR A 187 -11.01 -7.26 3.21
N ILE A 188 -10.79 -5.97 3.49
CA ILE A 188 -10.77 -5.40 4.84
C ILE A 188 -12.14 -5.58 5.50
N LYS A 189 -13.20 -5.25 4.77
CA LYS A 189 -14.59 -5.36 5.22
C LYS A 189 -14.94 -6.81 5.56
N ASN A 190 -14.57 -7.77 4.71
CA ASN A 190 -14.81 -9.20 4.95
C ASN A 190 -14.05 -9.72 6.16
N ASN A 191 -12.78 -9.31 6.33
CA ASN A 191 -12.00 -9.67 7.50
C ASN A 191 -12.64 -9.14 8.80
N LEU A 192 -13.02 -7.86 8.83
CA LEU A 192 -13.69 -7.26 10.00
C LEU A 192 -15.06 -7.87 10.26
N THR A 193 -15.85 -8.14 9.22
CA THR A 193 -17.16 -8.80 9.34
C THR A 193 -17.00 -10.17 10.02
N THR A 194 -16.02 -10.97 9.61
CA THR A 194 -15.73 -12.28 10.23
C THR A 194 -15.38 -12.14 11.72
N LEU A 195 -14.60 -11.13 12.09
CA LEU A 195 -14.26 -10.84 13.48
C LEU A 195 -15.48 -10.40 14.30
N TYR A 196 -16.32 -9.54 13.75
CA TYR A 196 -17.57 -9.10 14.38
C TYR A 196 -18.57 -10.24 14.54
N GLU A 197 -18.74 -11.11 13.54
CA GLU A 197 -19.60 -12.31 13.64
C GLU A 197 -19.12 -13.27 14.73
N SER A 198 -17.80 -13.44 14.86
CA SER A 198 -17.22 -14.22 15.95
C SER A 198 -17.56 -13.60 17.32
N GLY A 199 -17.48 -12.27 17.44
CA GLY A 199 -17.90 -11.54 18.63
C GLY A 199 -19.39 -11.67 18.93
N LYS A 200 -20.25 -11.50 17.92
CA LYS A 200 -21.72 -11.64 18.02
C LYS A 200 -22.13 -13.03 18.49
N THR A 201 -21.48 -14.07 17.99
CA THR A 201 -21.73 -15.46 18.39
C THR A 201 -21.55 -15.66 19.90
N LEU A 202 -20.56 -14.98 20.51
CA LEU A 202 -20.34 -15.01 21.95
C LEU A 202 -21.32 -14.11 22.70
N THR A 203 -21.58 -12.89 22.22
CA THR A 203 -22.49 -11.95 22.91
C THR A 203 -23.97 -12.31 22.79
N ASN A 204 -24.32 -13.22 21.88
CA ASN A 204 -25.68 -13.76 21.78
C ASN A 204 -25.94 -14.91 22.76
N GLN A 205 -24.90 -15.44 23.41
CA GLN A 205 -25.05 -16.42 24.48
C GLN A 205 -25.26 -15.70 25.82
N PRO A 206 -26.15 -16.21 26.70
CA PRO A 206 -26.30 -15.67 28.04
C PRO A 206 -25.06 -16.00 28.87
N LEU A 207 -24.74 -15.15 29.84
CA LEU A 207 -23.70 -15.38 30.85
C LEU A 207 -24.03 -16.56 31.76
N GLU A 208 -25.32 -16.74 32.05
CA GLU A 208 -25.86 -17.81 32.90
C GLU A 208 -26.95 -18.60 32.14
N THR A 209 -26.86 -19.92 32.15
CA THR A 209 -27.90 -20.83 31.63
C THR A 209 -29.13 -20.90 32.54
N MET A 210 -30.16 -21.65 32.13
CA MET A 210 -31.34 -21.91 32.97
C MET A 210 -31.04 -22.78 34.21
N ASP A 211 -30.02 -23.64 34.17
CA ASP A 211 -29.62 -24.43 35.35
C ASP A 211 -28.74 -23.63 36.34
N GLY A 212 -28.21 -22.49 35.90
CA GLY A 212 -27.36 -21.60 36.70
C GLY A 212 -25.86 -21.83 36.49
N SER A 213 -25.49 -22.59 35.45
CA SER A 213 -24.10 -22.79 35.05
C SER A 213 -23.61 -21.65 34.13
N VAL A 214 -22.28 -21.50 34.08
CA VAL A 214 -21.60 -20.54 33.22
C VAL A 214 -21.32 -21.21 31.86
N THR A 215 -21.69 -20.53 30.78
CA THR A 215 -21.58 -21.01 29.38
C THR A 215 -20.28 -20.62 28.70
N LEU A 216 -19.72 -19.47 29.07
CA LEU A 216 -18.64 -18.80 28.36
C LEU A 216 -17.36 -18.80 29.19
N LYS A 217 -16.21 -18.86 28.51
CA LYS A 217 -14.91 -18.64 29.15
C LYS A 217 -14.46 -17.20 28.97
N ALA A 218 -13.96 -16.60 30.05
CA ALA A 218 -13.45 -15.22 30.02
C ALA A 218 -12.35 -15.02 28.98
N GLU A 219 -11.47 -16.01 28.80
CA GLU A 219 -10.37 -15.99 27.83
C GLU A 219 -10.84 -15.94 26.37
N ASP A 220 -11.88 -16.69 26.02
CA ASP A 220 -12.44 -16.71 24.66
C ASP A 220 -13.10 -15.38 24.32
N VAL A 221 -13.88 -14.83 25.27
CA VAL A 221 -14.55 -13.53 25.13
C VAL A 221 -13.54 -12.39 25.04
N ALA A 222 -12.54 -12.38 25.93
CA ALA A 222 -11.47 -11.40 25.89
C ALA A 222 -10.66 -11.51 24.59
N GLY A 223 -10.33 -12.73 24.15
CA GLY A 223 -9.60 -12.99 22.92
C GLY A 223 -10.35 -12.52 21.67
N ALA A 224 -11.67 -12.71 21.60
CA ALA A 224 -12.49 -12.19 20.51
C ALA A 224 -12.48 -10.65 20.49
N ASN A 225 -12.60 -10.01 21.66
CA ASN A 225 -12.54 -8.55 21.75
C ASN A 225 -11.17 -8.02 21.30
N THR A 226 -10.08 -8.63 21.78
CA THR A 226 -8.71 -8.26 21.40
C THR A 226 -8.49 -8.36 19.89
N LYS A 227 -8.96 -9.42 19.23
CA LYS A 227 -8.84 -9.56 17.76
C LYS A 227 -9.53 -8.42 17.02
N ILE A 228 -10.73 -8.00 17.46
CA ILE A 228 -11.43 -6.87 16.86
C ILE A 228 -10.64 -5.58 17.12
N THR A 229 -10.28 -5.29 18.38
CA THR A 229 -9.58 -4.04 18.72
C THR A 229 -8.22 -3.91 18.05
N ASP A 230 -7.47 -5.01 17.92
CA ASP A 230 -6.18 -5.05 17.22
C ASP A 230 -6.36 -4.77 15.72
N ALA A 231 -7.42 -5.31 15.11
CA ALA A 231 -7.76 -5.02 13.72
C ALA A 231 -8.13 -3.54 13.54
N LEU A 232 -8.94 -2.98 14.43
CA LEU A 232 -9.31 -1.56 14.42
C LEU A 232 -8.09 -0.65 14.59
N SER A 233 -7.11 -1.04 15.40
CA SER A 233 -5.88 -0.26 15.61
C SER A 233 -5.03 -0.12 14.34
N LYS A 234 -5.15 -1.08 13.40
CA LYS A 234 -4.41 -1.12 12.12
C LYS A 234 -5.25 -0.67 10.93
N LEU A 235 -6.53 -0.37 11.12
CA LEU A 235 -7.48 -0.14 10.05
C LEU A 235 -7.06 0.99 9.10
N ASN A 236 -6.48 2.08 9.63
CA ASN A 236 -6.01 3.18 8.79
C ASN A 236 -4.84 2.78 7.90
N ASP A 237 -3.91 1.95 8.40
CA ASP A 237 -2.79 1.45 7.61
C ASP A 237 -3.27 0.49 6.52
N TRP A 238 -4.26 -0.36 6.85
CA TRP A 238 -4.91 -1.25 5.88
C TRP A 238 -5.59 -0.46 4.77
N LYS A 239 -6.35 0.59 5.12
CA LYS A 239 -7.00 1.47 4.15
C LYS A 239 -5.98 2.18 3.26
N SER A 240 -4.95 2.77 3.85
CA SER A 240 -3.88 3.47 3.11
C SER A 240 -3.16 2.56 2.13
N ASN A 241 -2.84 1.33 2.54
CA ASN A 241 -2.22 0.32 1.67
C ASN A 241 -3.15 -0.09 0.51
N ALA A 242 -4.41 -0.43 0.80
CA ALA A 242 -5.37 -0.82 -0.22
C ALA A 242 -5.63 0.30 -1.24
N GLU A 243 -5.74 1.54 -0.77
CA GLU A 243 -5.89 2.73 -1.62
C GLU A 243 -4.64 2.99 -2.47
N THR A 244 -3.44 2.88 -1.87
CA THR A 244 -2.16 3.03 -2.59
C THR A 244 -2.03 2.00 -3.71
N LEU A 245 -2.37 0.74 -3.44
CA LEU A 245 -2.34 -0.32 -4.44
C LEU A 245 -3.39 -0.13 -5.53
N SER A 246 -4.58 0.37 -5.18
CA SER A 246 -5.68 0.54 -6.14
C SER A 246 -5.45 1.75 -7.06
N THR A 247 -4.95 2.86 -6.54
CA THR A 247 -4.82 4.14 -7.28
C THR A 247 -3.39 4.44 -7.73
N GLY A 248 -2.44 3.57 -7.37
CA GLY A 248 -1.02 3.69 -7.65
C GLY A 248 -0.31 2.36 -7.50
N PHE A 249 0.82 2.35 -6.81
CA PHE A 249 1.64 1.16 -6.62
C PHE A 249 2.53 1.27 -5.38
N LEU A 250 3.02 0.12 -4.91
CA LEU A 250 4.16 0.02 -4.01
C LEU A 250 5.43 -0.17 -4.84
N LYS A 251 6.50 0.59 -4.53
CA LYS A 251 7.82 0.45 -5.14
C LYS A 251 8.75 -0.31 -4.19
N GLU A 252 9.14 -1.50 -4.59
CA GLU A 252 10.14 -2.33 -3.93
C GLU A 252 11.50 -2.08 -4.59
N VAL A 253 12.32 -1.25 -3.94
CA VAL A 253 13.72 -1.03 -4.35
C VAL A 253 14.53 -2.29 -4.09
N LEU A 254 15.35 -2.69 -5.06
CA LEU A 254 16.16 -3.89 -4.90
C LEU A 254 17.22 -3.70 -3.81
N ASP A 255 17.20 -4.63 -2.85
CA ASP A 255 18.20 -4.75 -1.81
C ASP A 255 19.09 -5.99 -2.06
N LYS A 256 20.41 -5.79 -2.12
CA LYS A 256 21.39 -6.88 -2.27
C LYS A 256 21.26 -7.94 -1.17
N THR A 257 20.85 -7.58 0.04
CA THR A 257 20.72 -8.53 1.17
C THR A 257 19.61 -9.56 0.96
N LYS A 258 18.68 -9.29 0.04
CA LYS A 258 17.58 -10.19 -0.36
C LYS A 258 17.98 -11.19 -1.46
N LEU A 259 19.23 -11.13 -1.94
CA LEU A 259 19.81 -12.15 -2.82
C LEU A 259 20.44 -13.27 -2.00
N THR A 260 20.09 -14.52 -2.30
CA THR A 260 20.63 -15.72 -1.64
C THR A 260 21.05 -16.76 -2.67
N GLY A 261 21.94 -17.68 -2.29
CA GLY A 261 22.35 -18.81 -3.16
C GLY A 261 23.10 -18.42 -4.44
N VAL A 262 23.53 -17.17 -4.55
CA VAL A 262 24.43 -16.69 -5.61
C VAL A 262 25.86 -17.18 -5.34
N ASP A 263 26.65 -17.34 -6.40
CA ASP A 263 28.03 -17.85 -6.36
C ASP A 263 28.88 -17.19 -5.24
N SER A 264 29.67 -17.98 -4.51
CA SER A 264 30.61 -17.48 -3.50
C SER A 264 31.74 -16.64 -4.09
N SER A 265 32.00 -16.76 -5.39
CA SER A 265 32.95 -15.93 -6.15
C SER A 265 32.42 -14.53 -6.50
N ASN A 266 31.16 -14.22 -6.14
CA ASN A 266 30.44 -13.00 -6.48
C ASN A 266 31.16 -11.72 -6.00
N GLN A 267 31.74 -11.00 -6.96
CA GLN A 267 32.48 -9.76 -6.73
C GLN A 267 31.55 -8.56 -6.50
N GLN A 268 32.11 -7.47 -5.99
CA GLN A 268 31.42 -6.18 -6.01
C GLN A 268 31.31 -5.67 -7.45
N GLN A 269 30.25 -4.91 -7.75
CA GLN A 269 30.16 -4.17 -9.02
C GLN A 269 31.45 -3.37 -9.29
N PRO A 270 31.95 -3.36 -10.53
CA PRO A 270 33.12 -2.57 -10.91
C PRO A 270 33.07 -1.13 -10.39
N GLY A 271 34.11 -0.72 -9.69
CA GLY A 271 34.20 0.62 -9.09
C GLY A 271 34.14 1.73 -10.13
N ASN A 272 34.61 1.47 -11.34
CA ASN A 272 34.59 2.42 -12.45
C ASN A 272 33.23 2.50 -13.17
N TYR A 273 32.23 1.71 -12.80
CA TYR A 273 30.90 1.82 -13.41
C TYR A 273 30.06 2.91 -12.74
N SER A 274 29.59 3.85 -13.56
CA SER A 274 28.56 4.80 -13.14
C SER A 274 27.15 4.29 -13.49
N PHE A 275 27.02 3.62 -14.63
CA PHE A 275 25.79 2.99 -15.10
C PHE A 275 25.74 1.51 -14.72
N VAL A 276 24.52 0.99 -14.63
CA VAL A 276 24.22 -0.39 -14.23
C VAL A 276 23.43 -1.16 -15.29
N GLY A 277 23.15 -0.53 -16.42
CA GLY A 277 22.55 -1.16 -17.58
C GLY A 277 23.26 -0.63 -18.82
N TYR A 278 23.58 -1.52 -19.74
CA TYR A 278 24.32 -1.19 -20.95
C TYR A 278 23.61 -1.74 -22.18
N SER A 279 23.67 -1.06 -23.33
CA SER A 279 22.97 -1.45 -24.56
C SER A 279 23.73 -2.49 -25.41
N VAL A 280 24.79 -3.06 -24.86
CA VAL A 280 25.67 -4.05 -25.50
C VAL A 280 26.04 -5.14 -24.51
N ASP A 281 26.61 -6.23 -25.01
CA ASP A 281 27.02 -7.37 -24.19
C ASP A 281 28.00 -6.94 -23.08
N VAL A 282 27.73 -7.38 -21.85
CA VAL A 282 28.58 -7.10 -20.68
C VAL A 282 29.27 -8.40 -20.25
N GLY A 283 30.57 -8.31 -19.92
CA GLY A 283 31.33 -9.46 -19.44
C GLY A 283 32.37 -9.11 -18.37
N THR A 284 33.34 -10.00 -18.17
CA THR A 284 34.50 -9.78 -17.30
C THR A 284 35.77 -9.59 -18.15
N GLY A 285 36.59 -8.58 -17.82
CA GLY A 285 37.90 -8.36 -18.47
C GLY A 285 37.87 -7.67 -19.83
N THR A 286 39.00 -7.64 -20.53
CA THR A 286 39.19 -6.96 -21.84
C THR A 286 38.59 -7.71 -23.03
N SER A 287 38.38 -9.02 -22.91
CA SER A 287 37.89 -9.88 -24.00
C SER A 287 36.36 -10.02 -24.06
N GLY A 288 35.63 -9.63 -22.99
CA GLY A 288 34.16 -9.57 -22.96
C GLY A 288 33.39 -10.90 -23.11
N SER A 289 34.08 -12.03 -23.23
CA SER A 289 33.47 -13.33 -23.56
C SER A 289 32.72 -13.99 -22.41
N ASP A 290 33.07 -13.67 -21.16
CA ASP A 290 32.53 -14.35 -19.97
C ASP A 290 31.44 -13.54 -19.29
N ARG A 291 30.51 -14.17 -18.56
CA ARG A 291 29.42 -13.44 -17.88
C ARG A 291 29.97 -12.60 -16.72
N PRO A 292 29.30 -11.49 -16.37
CA PRO A 292 29.61 -10.73 -15.16
C PRO A 292 29.70 -11.64 -13.93
N ASN A 293 30.77 -11.50 -13.16
CA ASN A 293 30.98 -12.20 -11.89
C ASN A 293 30.42 -11.43 -10.69
N TRP A 294 29.50 -10.49 -10.92
CA TRP A 294 28.74 -9.78 -9.89
C TRP A 294 27.25 -9.98 -10.12
N SER A 295 26.49 -10.12 -9.04
CA SER A 295 25.05 -10.44 -9.09
C SER A 295 24.17 -9.22 -8.85
N PHE A 296 24.74 -8.11 -8.37
CA PHE A 296 24.02 -6.88 -8.06
C PHE A 296 24.84 -5.66 -8.43
N ALA A 297 24.20 -4.66 -9.02
CA ALA A 297 24.79 -3.37 -9.32
C ALA A 297 23.83 -2.22 -8.99
N GLN A 298 24.35 -1.13 -8.44
CA GLN A 298 23.61 0.11 -8.17
C GLN A 298 24.32 1.30 -8.81
N ARG A 299 23.53 2.23 -9.35
CA ARG A 299 24.02 3.44 -10.02
C ARG A 299 24.89 4.28 -9.08
N LYS A 300 26.02 4.78 -9.60
CA LYS A 300 26.97 5.62 -8.86
C LYS A 300 27.18 6.95 -9.57
N ALA A 301 27.18 8.04 -8.82
CA ALA A 301 27.59 9.36 -9.31
C ALA A 301 29.06 9.63 -8.98
N TRP A 302 29.64 10.59 -9.67
CA TRP A 302 31.06 10.95 -9.61
C TRP A 302 31.21 12.46 -9.42
N THR A 303 32.24 12.89 -8.68
CA THR A 303 32.55 14.33 -8.47
C THR A 303 33.64 14.84 -9.40
N SER A 304 34.35 13.93 -10.07
CA SER A 304 35.33 14.20 -11.12
C SER A 304 35.47 12.97 -12.01
N ASN A 305 36.30 13.04 -13.06
CA ASN A 305 36.58 11.87 -13.89
C ASN A 305 37.31 10.75 -13.13
N THR A 306 37.87 11.04 -11.94
CA THR A 306 38.70 10.12 -11.16
C THR A 306 38.23 9.94 -9.71
N ALA A 307 37.04 10.41 -9.34
CA ALA A 307 36.52 10.28 -7.98
C ALA A 307 35.02 9.97 -7.97
N ILE A 308 34.68 8.84 -7.35
CA ILE A 308 33.30 8.45 -7.06
C ILE A 308 32.76 9.35 -5.96
N LEU A 309 31.49 9.74 -6.07
CA LEU A 309 30.81 10.47 -5.02
C LEU A 309 30.72 9.61 -3.76
N ASN A 310 31.44 10.00 -2.72
CA ASN A 310 31.37 9.35 -1.42
C ASN A 310 30.21 9.95 -0.62
N GLN A 311 29.23 9.11 -0.28
CA GLN A 311 28.02 9.55 0.42
C GLN A 311 27.42 8.39 1.21
N THR A 312 26.86 8.73 2.36
CA THR A 312 26.23 7.78 3.29
C THR A 312 24.93 7.18 2.75
N GLN A 313 24.29 7.82 1.76
CA GLN A 313 23.08 7.31 1.10
C GLN A 313 23.22 7.37 -0.43
N PRO A 314 22.71 6.37 -1.17
CA PRO A 314 22.68 6.41 -2.64
C PRO A 314 21.90 7.62 -3.16
N VAL A 315 22.39 8.27 -4.22
CA VAL A 315 21.68 9.38 -4.90
C VAL A 315 20.63 8.90 -5.89
N SER A 316 20.59 7.59 -6.11
CA SER A 316 19.66 6.91 -6.99
C SER A 316 19.40 5.52 -6.44
N ASP A 317 18.16 5.06 -6.59
CA ASP A 317 17.75 3.69 -6.29
C ASP A 317 17.76 2.78 -7.52
N VAL A 318 18.29 3.25 -8.67
CA VAL A 318 18.40 2.43 -9.88
C VAL A 318 19.46 1.37 -9.70
N SER A 319 18.98 0.13 -9.67
CA SER A 319 19.79 -1.07 -9.45
C SER A 319 19.31 -2.22 -10.33
N TRP A 320 20.18 -3.21 -10.51
CA TRP A 320 19.89 -4.41 -11.26
C TRP A 320 20.41 -5.63 -10.52
N ILE A 321 19.60 -6.68 -10.49
CA ILE A 321 20.09 -8.05 -10.31
C ILE A 321 20.65 -8.49 -11.65
N TYR A 322 21.97 -8.71 -11.68
CA TYR A 322 22.68 -9.17 -12.87
C TYR A 322 22.60 -10.68 -13.02
N SER A 323 22.48 -11.42 -11.92
CA SER A 323 22.45 -12.87 -12.02
C SER A 323 21.74 -13.49 -10.84
N LEU A 324 20.99 -14.54 -11.15
CA LEU A 324 20.51 -15.54 -10.20
C LEU A 324 21.25 -16.88 -10.42
N THR A 325 22.49 -16.82 -10.93
CA THR A 325 23.34 -18.00 -11.15
C THR A 325 24.03 -18.43 -9.86
N GLY A 326 24.05 -19.74 -9.62
CA GLY A 326 24.52 -20.39 -8.40
C GLY A 326 23.65 -21.61 -8.12
N THR A 327 24.04 -22.50 -7.20
CA THR A 327 23.33 -23.77 -6.96
C THR A 327 21.88 -23.58 -6.52
N ASP A 328 21.52 -22.39 -5.99
CA ASP A 328 20.16 -22.03 -5.55
C ASP A 328 19.92 -20.49 -5.61
N GLY A 329 20.38 -19.83 -6.67
CA GLY A 329 20.29 -18.37 -6.80
C GLY A 329 18.86 -17.84 -6.78
N LYS A 330 18.54 -17.00 -5.80
CA LYS A 330 17.18 -16.50 -5.53
C LYS A 330 17.16 -15.02 -5.16
N TYR A 331 16.03 -14.39 -5.43
CA TYR A 331 15.69 -13.08 -4.91
C TYR A 331 14.31 -13.08 -4.27
N THR A 332 14.22 -12.62 -3.02
CA THR A 332 12.96 -12.64 -2.27
C THR A 332 12.52 -11.23 -1.92
N LEU A 333 11.28 -10.87 -2.28
CA LEU A 333 10.64 -9.62 -1.85
C LEU A 333 9.43 -9.93 -0.97
N THR A 334 9.09 -9.01 -0.06
CA THR A 334 7.89 -9.07 0.76
C THR A 334 7.13 -7.76 0.66
N PHE A 335 5.80 -7.82 0.66
CA PHE A 335 4.94 -6.64 0.65
C PHE A 335 3.63 -6.93 1.38
N ASN A 336 2.98 -5.90 1.92
CA ASN A 336 1.66 -6.05 2.52
C ASN A 336 0.58 -5.79 1.47
N ASN A 337 -0.47 -6.62 1.48
CA ASN A 337 -1.69 -6.43 0.71
C ASN A 337 -2.91 -6.55 1.61
N TYR A 338 -3.69 -5.48 1.68
CA TYR A 338 -5.00 -5.47 2.34
C TYR A 338 -6.15 -5.21 1.35
N GLY A 339 -5.83 -5.11 0.05
CA GLY A 339 -6.79 -4.95 -1.04
C GLY A 339 -7.27 -6.28 -1.61
N PRO A 340 -7.65 -6.31 -2.91
CA PRO A 340 -8.09 -7.54 -3.58
C PRO A 340 -7.08 -8.69 -3.51
N SER A 341 -7.56 -9.93 -3.65
CA SER A 341 -6.71 -11.14 -3.71
C SER A 341 -5.96 -11.30 -5.04
N THR A 342 -6.14 -10.37 -5.98
CA THR A 342 -5.43 -10.31 -7.26
C THR A 342 -4.65 -9.00 -7.34
N GLY A 343 -3.45 -9.04 -7.91
CA GLY A 343 -2.64 -7.86 -8.19
C GLY A 343 -1.71 -8.08 -9.38
N TYR A 344 -0.90 -7.08 -9.67
CA TYR A 344 0.04 -7.07 -10.79
C TYR A 344 1.41 -6.64 -10.31
N LEU A 345 2.42 -7.41 -10.70
CA LEU A 345 3.82 -7.16 -10.44
C LEU A 345 4.51 -6.73 -11.73
N TYR A 346 5.13 -5.56 -11.70
CA TYR A 346 5.90 -5.00 -12.79
C TYR A 346 7.37 -4.86 -12.40
N PHE A 347 8.27 -5.08 -13.35
CA PHE A 347 9.69 -4.77 -13.19
C PHE A 347 10.34 -4.58 -14.56
N PRO A 348 11.32 -3.66 -14.69
CA PRO A 348 12.09 -3.57 -15.92
C PRO A 348 13.03 -4.78 -16.04
N TYR A 349 13.22 -5.29 -17.25
CA TYR A 349 14.10 -6.43 -17.53
C TYR A 349 14.75 -6.34 -18.91
N LYS A 350 15.90 -7.02 -19.05
CA LYS A 350 16.66 -7.12 -20.32
C LYS A 350 17.73 -8.22 -20.26
N LEU A 351 18.42 -8.52 -21.36
CA LEU A 351 19.53 -9.49 -21.37
C LEU A 351 20.88 -8.87 -21.04
N ILE A 352 21.79 -9.67 -20.48
CA ILE A 352 23.21 -9.29 -20.35
C ILE A 352 23.93 -9.53 -21.66
N LYS A 353 23.69 -10.71 -22.24
CA LYS A 353 24.33 -11.14 -23.47
C LYS A 353 23.32 -11.58 -24.49
N THR A 354 23.66 -11.35 -25.74
CA THR A 354 22.78 -11.69 -26.87
C THR A 354 22.57 -13.21 -26.99
N SER A 355 23.51 -14.02 -26.51
CA SER A 355 23.45 -15.48 -26.53
C SER A 355 22.74 -16.12 -25.33
N ASP A 356 22.19 -15.33 -24.40
CA ASP A 356 21.57 -15.87 -23.18
C ASP A 356 20.26 -16.62 -23.49
N ASN A 357 20.14 -17.87 -23.02
CA ASN A 357 18.87 -18.60 -23.01
C ASN A 357 18.07 -18.18 -21.77
N VAL A 358 17.04 -17.35 -21.95
CA VAL A 358 16.33 -16.75 -20.81
C VAL A 358 15.40 -17.74 -20.10
N GLY A 359 15.39 -17.70 -18.76
CA GLY A 359 14.39 -18.38 -17.94
C GLY A 359 14.23 -17.70 -16.59
N LEU A 360 12.97 -17.48 -16.20
CA LEU A 360 12.60 -16.90 -14.92
C LEU A 360 11.33 -17.58 -14.41
N GLN A 361 11.28 -17.87 -13.13
CA GLN A 361 10.08 -18.33 -12.43
C GLN A 361 9.92 -17.60 -11.11
N TYR A 362 8.71 -17.64 -10.56
CA TYR A 362 8.42 -17.10 -9.23
C TYR A 362 7.57 -18.05 -8.38
N LYS A 363 7.73 -17.95 -7.06
CA LYS A 363 6.82 -18.55 -6.07
C LYS A 363 6.16 -17.45 -5.28
N LEU A 364 4.82 -17.48 -5.21
CA LEU A 364 4.05 -16.60 -4.34
C LEU A 364 3.68 -17.35 -3.06
N ASN A 365 4.04 -16.84 -1.89
CA ASN A 365 3.69 -17.40 -0.58
C ASN A 365 4.01 -18.90 -0.44
N ASN A 366 5.19 -19.31 -0.91
CA ASN A 366 5.67 -20.70 -0.91
C ASN A 366 4.81 -21.70 -1.71
N LYS A 367 3.92 -21.22 -2.58
CA LYS A 367 3.20 -22.05 -3.54
C LYS A 367 4.12 -22.60 -4.63
N GLU A 368 3.55 -23.46 -5.48
CA GLU A 368 4.22 -23.99 -6.66
C GLU A 368 4.81 -22.89 -7.55
N ALA A 369 5.99 -23.17 -8.12
CA ALA A 369 6.65 -22.23 -9.01
C ALA A 369 5.83 -22.01 -10.28
N GLN A 370 5.73 -20.75 -10.68
CA GLN A 370 5.08 -20.32 -11.92
C GLN A 370 6.15 -19.75 -12.86
N THR A 371 6.14 -20.18 -14.11
CA THR A 371 7.06 -19.65 -15.14
C THR A 371 6.64 -18.24 -15.53
N VAL A 372 7.63 -17.36 -15.71
CA VAL A 372 7.43 -16.07 -16.36
C VAL A 372 7.56 -16.29 -17.86
N GLU A 373 6.43 -16.25 -18.56
CA GLU A 373 6.38 -16.47 -20.00
C GLU A 373 6.89 -15.26 -20.79
N PHE A 374 7.82 -15.51 -21.72
CA PHE A 374 8.33 -14.55 -22.69
C PHE A 374 7.91 -14.98 -24.10
N LYS A 375 7.64 -14.00 -24.97
CA LYS A 375 7.37 -14.27 -26.38
C LYS A 375 8.56 -15.01 -27.01
N PRO A 376 8.31 -15.93 -27.97
CA PRO A 376 9.39 -16.49 -28.77
C PRO A 376 10.16 -15.39 -29.49
N ALA A 377 11.48 -15.52 -29.56
CA ALA A 377 12.30 -14.60 -30.35
C ALA A 377 11.81 -14.62 -31.80
N THR A 378 11.32 -13.48 -32.31
CA THR A 378 11.07 -13.34 -33.74
C THR A 378 12.41 -13.39 -34.45
N GLN A 379 12.67 -14.47 -35.19
CA GLN A 379 13.78 -14.48 -36.15
C GLN A 379 13.55 -13.33 -37.13
N SER A 380 14.48 -12.38 -37.16
CA SER A 380 14.53 -11.35 -38.18
C SER A 380 14.48 -12.03 -39.55
N ALA A 381 13.49 -11.70 -40.36
CA ALA A 381 13.39 -12.15 -41.75
C ALA A 381 14.57 -11.57 -42.53
N GLY A 382 15.70 -12.27 -42.48
CA GLY A 382 16.82 -12.08 -43.38
C GLY A 382 16.37 -12.46 -44.79
N THR A 383 16.34 -11.47 -45.67
CA THR A 383 16.18 -11.56 -47.12
C THR A 383 16.90 -12.78 -47.67
N SER A 384 16.15 -13.84 -47.97
CA SER A 384 16.66 -15.03 -48.65
C SER A 384 15.76 -15.36 -49.83
N ARG A 385 16.40 -15.25 -51.00
CA ARG A 385 15.94 -15.52 -52.35
C ARG A 385 15.11 -16.80 -52.49
N ALA A 386 14.07 -16.72 -53.32
CA ALA A 386 13.19 -17.82 -53.71
C ALA A 386 13.95 -19.07 -54.18
N THR A 387 13.55 -20.24 -53.67
CA THR A 387 13.57 -21.52 -54.41
C THR A 387 12.47 -22.45 -53.88
N GLU A 388 11.81 -23.13 -54.81
CA GLU A 388 10.54 -23.88 -54.68
C GLU A 388 10.64 -25.26 -53.98
N ALA A 389 9.48 -25.68 -53.41
CA ALA A 389 8.90 -27.05 -53.28
C ALA A 389 9.75 -28.19 -52.64
N ALA A 390 9.30 -29.03 -51.68
CA ALA A 390 7.99 -29.58 -51.29
C ALA A 390 8.08 -30.27 -49.88
N PRO A 391 7.16 -31.17 -49.47
CA PRO A 391 5.96 -31.00 -48.63
C PRO A 391 6.14 -31.41 -47.14
N PRO A 392 5.13 -31.21 -46.25
CA PRO A 392 5.30 -31.32 -44.80
C PRO A 392 5.09 -32.75 -44.31
N MET A 393 5.96 -33.23 -43.40
CA MET A 393 5.64 -34.37 -42.54
C MET A 393 5.38 -33.86 -41.11
N ALA A 394 4.16 -34.13 -40.66
CA ALA A 394 3.65 -33.88 -39.34
C ALA A 394 4.47 -34.62 -38.25
N LEU A 395 4.66 -33.96 -37.12
CA LEU A 395 4.80 -34.61 -35.83
C LEU A 395 3.91 -33.89 -34.83
N GLU A 396 2.74 -34.50 -34.71
CA GLU A 396 1.66 -34.33 -33.77
C GLU A 396 2.13 -34.76 -32.37
N ASN A 397 1.91 -33.92 -31.37
CA ASN A 397 1.62 -34.27 -29.99
C ASN A 397 1.16 -32.99 -29.28
N ALA A 398 -0.11 -32.66 -29.51
CA ALA A 398 -0.86 -31.72 -28.71
C ALA A 398 -1.70 -32.53 -27.72
N ASP A 399 -1.56 -32.25 -26.43
CA ASP A 399 -2.56 -32.57 -25.40
C ASP A 399 -2.46 -31.50 -24.28
N PRO A 400 -3.49 -31.25 -23.48
CA PRO A 400 -4.47 -30.22 -23.77
C PRO A 400 -4.62 -29.20 -22.62
N ALA A 401 -5.22 -28.06 -22.94
CA ALA A 401 -5.91 -27.14 -22.02
C ALA A 401 -5.18 -26.70 -20.73
N MET A 402 -4.70 -25.45 -20.73
CA MET A 402 -4.92 -24.60 -19.57
C MET A 402 -5.25 -23.17 -20.00
N ASN A 403 -6.51 -22.80 -19.72
CA ASN A 403 -7.03 -21.44 -19.76
C ASN A 403 -6.14 -20.49 -18.96
N GLN A 404 -5.66 -19.42 -19.60
CA GLN A 404 -5.86 -18.04 -19.16
C GLN A 404 -5.15 -17.10 -20.14
N THR A 405 -5.80 -15.99 -20.44
CA THR A 405 -5.43 -14.92 -21.36
C THR A 405 -4.14 -14.20 -20.93
N ALA A 406 -2.99 -14.89 -20.92
CA ALA A 406 -1.70 -14.29 -20.58
C ALA A 406 -1.11 -13.63 -21.84
N THR A 407 -1.16 -12.28 -21.89
CA THR A 407 -0.23 -11.53 -22.74
C THR A 407 1.19 -11.82 -22.26
N MET A 408 1.91 -12.66 -23.01
CA MET A 408 3.33 -12.97 -22.76
C MET A 408 4.18 -11.70 -22.74
N ASN A 409 5.22 -11.68 -21.91
CA ASN A 409 6.18 -10.58 -21.85
C ASN A 409 7.02 -10.54 -23.14
N GLU A 410 7.48 -9.37 -23.59
CA GLU A 410 8.34 -9.29 -24.77
C GLU A 410 9.63 -10.11 -24.61
N THR A 411 10.15 -10.68 -25.70
CA THR A 411 11.46 -11.35 -25.65
C THR A 411 12.52 -10.33 -25.20
N PRO A 412 13.29 -10.59 -24.13
CA PRO A 412 14.32 -9.65 -23.70
C PRO A 412 15.43 -9.55 -24.74
N THR A 413 15.96 -8.35 -24.94
CA THR A 413 17.12 -8.08 -25.79
C THR A 413 18.22 -7.42 -24.96
N VAL A 414 19.41 -7.30 -25.54
CA VAL A 414 20.49 -6.49 -24.95
C VAL A 414 20.29 -5.00 -25.27
N ALA A 415 19.64 -4.64 -26.36
CA ALA A 415 19.52 -3.25 -26.80
C ALA A 415 18.41 -2.45 -26.09
N ASP A 416 17.46 -3.14 -25.46
CA ASP A 416 16.22 -2.55 -24.95
C ASP A 416 15.96 -2.93 -23.49
N ILE A 417 15.21 -2.07 -22.80
CA ILE A 417 14.62 -2.35 -21.48
C ILE A 417 13.13 -2.58 -21.72
N ASN A 418 12.68 -3.80 -21.49
CA ASN A 418 11.26 -4.13 -21.45
C ASN A 418 10.73 -4.00 -20.03
N VAL A 419 9.40 -3.95 -19.86
CA VAL A 419 8.76 -3.96 -18.53
C VAL A 419 7.86 -5.18 -18.45
N ALA A 420 8.19 -6.10 -17.54
CA ALA A 420 7.41 -7.30 -17.32
C ALA A 420 6.10 -6.92 -16.62
N LYS A 421 5.06 -7.72 -16.86
CA LYS A 421 3.80 -7.65 -16.12
C LYS A 421 3.37 -9.07 -15.78
N ILE A 422 3.30 -9.36 -14.48
CA ILE A 422 2.86 -10.65 -13.96
C ILE A 422 1.58 -10.44 -13.18
N LYS A 423 0.53 -11.21 -13.50
CA LYS A 423 -0.68 -11.27 -12.68
C LYS A 423 -0.43 -12.18 -11.49
N LEU A 424 -0.57 -11.65 -10.29
CA LEU A 424 -0.52 -12.38 -9.03
C LEU A 424 -1.95 -12.71 -8.59
N THR A 425 -2.24 -13.99 -8.35
CA THR A 425 -3.52 -14.46 -7.82
C THR A 425 -3.34 -15.05 -6.44
N ASP A 426 -4.42 -15.11 -5.66
CA ASP A 426 -4.42 -15.61 -4.29
C ASP A 426 -3.46 -14.88 -3.33
N LEU A 427 -3.38 -13.56 -3.47
CA LEU A 427 -2.72 -12.72 -2.46
C LEU A 427 -3.45 -12.87 -1.14
N ILE A 428 -2.69 -13.07 -0.06
CA ILE A 428 -3.23 -13.20 1.30
C ILE A 428 -3.39 -11.83 1.95
N PHE A 429 -4.34 -11.72 2.88
CA PHE A 429 -4.53 -10.51 3.68
C PHE A 429 -3.35 -10.34 4.64
N GLY A 430 -2.56 -9.28 4.46
CA GLY A 430 -1.32 -9.05 5.20
C GLY A 430 -0.08 -9.25 4.33
N GLN A 431 0.98 -9.79 4.91
CA GLN A 431 2.27 -9.91 4.23
C GLN A 431 2.26 -11.03 3.19
N ASN A 432 2.72 -10.72 1.98
CA ASN A 432 2.94 -11.63 0.88
C ASN A 432 4.42 -11.68 0.54
N THR A 433 4.89 -12.82 0.04
CA THR A 433 6.29 -13.07 -0.34
C THR A 433 6.36 -13.55 -1.78
N VAL A 434 7.22 -12.94 -2.60
CA VAL A 434 7.54 -13.43 -3.94
C VAL A 434 9.02 -13.80 -3.99
N GLU A 435 9.31 -15.06 -4.31
CA GLU A 435 10.66 -15.58 -4.54
C GLU A 435 10.89 -15.79 -6.03
N PHE A 436 11.88 -15.12 -6.61
CA PHE A 436 12.33 -15.31 -7.99
C PHE A 436 13.51 -16.27 -8.06
N SER A 437 13.52 -17.14 -9.08
CA SER A 437 14.63 -18.06 -9.37
C SER A 437 14.69 -18.41 -10.86
N VAL A 438 15.74 -19.12 -11.27
CA VAL A 438 15.83 -19.74 -12.61
C VAL A 438 15.19 -21.12 -12.56
N PRO A 439 14.37 -21.53 -13.56
CA PRO A 439 13.80 -22.88 -13.63
C PRO A 439 14.85 -23.98 -13.65
N THR A 440 14.61 -25.06 -12.90
CA THR A 440 15.47 -26.26 -12.88
C THR A 440 15.35 -27.02 -14.20
N MET A 441 16.47 -27.45 -14.76
CA MET A 441 16.54 -28.15 -16.05
C MET A 441 16.13 -29.61 -15.91
N ASN A 442 14.87 -29.95 -16.18
CA ASN A 442 14.48 -31.34 -16.41
C ASN A 442 14.52 -31.63 -17.92
N GLY A 443 15.67 -32.08 -18.43
CA GLY A 443 15.81 -32.59 -19.81
C GLY A 443 16.15 -31.57 -20.92
N GLU A 444 16.39 -30.30 -20.61
CA GLU A 444 16.85 -29.31 -21.59
C GLU A 444 18.38 -29.35 -21.78
N SER A 445 18.86 -29.17 -23.02
CA SER A 445 20.31 -29.24 -23.36
C SER A 445 21.11 -27.97 -23.04
N ALA A 446 20.46 -26.83 -22.75
CA ALA A 446 21.13 -25.54 -22.53
C ALA A 446 20.61 -24.84 -21.26
N SER A 447 21.51 -24.54 -20.32
CA SER A 447 21.20 -23.86 -19.06
C SER A 447 20.46 -22.54 -19.28
N LYS A 448 19.28 -22.39 -18.65
CA LYS A 448 18.57 -21.12 -18.59
C LYS A 448 19.29 -20.12 -17.69
N VAL A 449 19.04 -18.84 -17.95
CA VAL A 449 19.64 -17.71 -17.24
C VAL A 449 18.55 -16.67 -16.97
N ALA A 450 18.53 -16.11 -15.75
CA ALA A 450 17.62 -15.00 -15.45
C ALA A 450 18.00 -13.76 -16.29
N PRO A 451 17.02 -12.99 -16.78
CA PRO A 451 17.31 -11.67 -17.33
C PRO A 451 17.87 -10.76 -16.21
N LEU A 452 18.40 -9.60 -16.59
CA LEU A 452 18.55 -8.48 -15.68
C LEU A 452 17.17 -8.12 -15.13
N ILE A 453 17.04 -7.97 -13.82
CA ILE A 453 15.79 -7.59 -13.16
C ILE A 453 16.03 -6.32 -12.34
N GLY A 454 15.22 -5.29 -12.55
CA GLY A 454 15.29 -4.03 -11.81
C GLY A 454 14.28 -3.95 -10.67
N ASN A 455 14.06 -2.74 -10.16
CA ASN A 455 13.11 -2.46 -9.09
C ASN A 455 11.70 -2.97 -9.43
N MET A 456 10.98 -3.38 -8.40
CA MET A 456 9.70 -4.08 -8.54
C MET A 456 8.55 -3.17 -8.09
N TYR A 457 7.41 -3.29 -8.78
CA TYR A 457 6.26 -2.41 -8.58
C TYR A 457 5.00 -3.25 -8.47
N ILE A 458 4.24 -3.09 -7.38
CA ILE A 458 3.03 -3.87 -7.11
C ILE A 458 1.82 -2.94 -7.13
N THR A 459 0.79 -3.30 -7.88
CA THR A 459 -0.51 -2.60 -7.93
C THR A 459 -1.64 -3.62 -7.88
N SER A 460 -2.83 -3.23 -7.42
CA SER A 460 -4.04 -4.07 -7.48
C SER A 460 -4.93 -3.75 -8.69
N SER A 461 -4.58 -2.73 -9.47
CA SER A 461 -5.32 -2.31 -10.66
C SER A 461 -4.54 -2.57 -11.94
N ASP A 462 -5.23 -2.99 -13.00
CA ASP A 462 -4.68 -3.16 -14.34
C ASP A 462 -4.93 -1.94 -15.24
N ASP A 463 -5.30 -0.81 -14.66
CA ASP A 463 -5.68 0.35 -15.43
C ASP A 463 -4.44 1.01 -16.05
N GLU A 464 -4.60 1.52 -17.28
CA GLU A 464 -3.52 2.23 -17.99
C GLU A 464 -2.96 3.42 -17.19
N THR A 465 -3.78 4.05 -16.34
CA THR A 465 -3.32 5.11 -15.43
C THR A 465 -2.23 4.63 -14.47
N ASN A 466 -2.42 3.48 -13.80
CA ASN A 466 -1.42 2.94 -12.88
C ASN A 466 -0.20 2.42 -13.63
N LYS A 467 -0.41 1.76 -14.77
CA LYS A 467 0.68 1.34 -15.66
C LYS A 467 1.55 2.53 -16.07
N ASN A 468 0.96 3.66 -16.46
CA ASN A 468 1.70 4.87 -16.81
C ASN A 468 2.47 5.43 -15.61
N LYS A 469 1.87 5.50 -14.42
CA LYS A 469 2.59 5.93 -13.20
C LYS A 469 3.78 5.00 -12.87
N ILE A 470 3.62 3.69 -13.09
CA ILE A 470 4.70 2.71 -12.91
C ILE A 470 5.81 2.96 -13.94
N TYR A 471 5.47 3.13 -15.22
CA TYR A 471 6.44 3.41 -16.27
C TYR A 471 7.18 4.73 -16.01
N ASP A 472 6.45 5.74 -15.55
CA ASP A 472 7.03 7.02 -15.15
C ASP A 472 8.05 6.83 -14.01
N SER A 473 7.71 6.04 -12.99
CA SER A 473 8.62 5.73 -11.89
C SER A 473 9.84 4.91 -12.33
N ILE A 474 9.67 3.94 -13.23
CA ILE A 474 10.77 3.15 -13.81
C ILE A 474 11.71 4.06 -14.59
N PHE A 475 11.19 4.90 -15.50
CA PHE A 475 12.02 5.66 -16.42
C PHE A 475 12.33 7.08 -15.94
N GLY A 476 12.00 7.39 -14.68
CA GLY A 476 12.26 8.69 -14.06
C GLY A 476 11.49 9.82 -14.75
N ASN A 477 10.32 9.52 -15.31
CA ASN A 477 9.48 10.50 -15.97
C ASN A 477 8.58 11.22 -14.95
N THR A 478 8.35 12.51 -15.19
CA THR A 478 7.35 13.31 -14.46
C THR A 478 6.50 14.03 -15.49
N LEU A 479 5.20 13.71 -15.52
CA LEU A 479 4.22 14.39 -16.34
C LEU A 479 3.87 15.75 -15.73
N SER A 480 3.86 16.81 -16.54
CA SER A 480 3.29 18.12 -16.21
C SER A 480 2.22 18.48 -17.23
N GLU A 481 1.08 18.96 -16.75
CA GLU A 481 0.00 19.50 -17.56
C GLU A 481 -0.36 20.90 -17.04
N ASP A 482 0.20 21.95 -17.67
CA ASP A 482 -0.02 23.35 -17.30
C ASP A 482 -0.58 24.13 -18.49
N ASN A 483 -1.67 24.87 -18.31
CA ASN A 483 -2.26 25.73 -19.34
C ASN A 483 -2.45 25.03 -20.72
N ASN A 484 -2.93 23.79 -20.72
CA ASN A 484 -3.09 22.92 -21.91
C ASN A 484 -1.78 22.51 -22.63
N GLN A 485 -0.62 22.80 -22.05
CA GLN A 485 0.67 22.29 -22.51
C GLN A 485 1.04 21.04 -21.72
N LYS A 486 1.23 19.93 -22.44
CA LYS A 486 1.68 18.67 -21.86
C LYS A 486 3.18 18.52 -22.01
N SER A 487 3.87 18.17 -20.94
CA SER A 487 5.29 17.90 -20.98
C SER A 487 5.68 16.71 -20.10
N VAL A 488 6.77 16.05 -20.47
CA VAL A 488 7.35 14.95 -19.71
C VAL A 488 8.81 15.29 -19.43
N SER A 489 9.14 15.41 -18.15
CA SER A 489 10.54 15.59 -17.73
C SER A 489 11.15 14.23 -17.39
N VAL A 490 12.40 14.00 -17.78
CA VAL A 490 13.17 12.78 -17.51
C VAL A 490 14.30 13.11 -16.55
N ASP A 491 14.23 12.55 -15.34
CA ASP A 491 15.33 12.54 -14.39
C ASP A 491 16.34 11.45 -14.79
N LEU A 492 17.44 11.87 -15.43
CA LEU A 492 18.44 10.93 -15.94
C LEU A 492 19.09 10.12 -14.81
N LEU A 493 19.22 10.71 -13.62
CA LEU A 493 19.84 10.07 -12.46
C LEU A 493 18.91 9.04 -11.81
N LYS A 494 17.59 9.22 -11.88
CA LYS A 494 16.61 8.34 -11.24
C LYS A 494 15.89 7.38 -12.18
N GLY A 495 15.93 7.61 -13.49
CA GLY A 495 15.32 6.75 -14.49
C GLY A 495 16.22 5.60 -14.95
N TYR A 496 15.66 4.42 -15.21
CA TYR A 496 16.35 3.34 -15.90
C TYR A 496 16.72 3.76 -17.34
N GLY A 497 17.94 3.45 -17.76
CA GLY A 497 18.48 3.80 -19.08
C GLY A 497 19.72 2.97 -19.38
N LEU A 498 20.20 3.01 -20.63
CA LEU A 498 21.30 2.17 -21.11
C LEU A 498 22.45 3.01 -21.64
N ALA A 499 23.66 2.79 -21.11
CA ALA A 499 24.87 3.34 -21.70
C ALA A 499 25.45 2.39 -22.74
N ALA A 500 26.05 2.91 -23.82
CA ALA A 500 26.76 2.06 -24.77
C ALA A 500 28.08 1.53 -24.19
N ASN A 501 28.74 2.27 -23.29
CA ASN A 501 30.03 1.87 -22.72
C ASN A 501 30.25 2.33 -21.26
N TYR A 502 31.28 1.78 -20.62
CA TYR A 502 31.63 2.05 -19.21
C TYR A 502 32.21 3.46 -18.95
N SER A 503 32.64 4.17 -20.00
CA SER A 503 33.31 5.48 -19.86
C SER A 503 32.32 6.57 -19.49
N MET A 504 31.05 6.42 -19.87
CA MET A 504 29.98 7.35 -19.51
C MET A 504 29.80 7.43 -17.99
N LEU A 505 29.46 8.63 -17.50
CA LEU A 505 29.26 8.85 -16.06
C LEU A 505 28.13 9.82 -15.74
N PHE A 506 27.55 9.66 -14.56
CA PHE A 506 26.78 10.70 -13.86
C PHE A 506 27.73 11.59 -13.06
N TYR A 507 27.95 12.80 -13.54
CA TYR A 507 28.76 13.83 -12.92
C TYR A 507 27.90 14.69 -12.00
N GLN A 508 28.29 14.80 -10.73
CA GLN A 508 27.71 15.74 -9.77
C GLN A 508 28.48 17.06 -9.84
N LEU A 509 27.74 18.13 -10.11
CA LEU A 509 28.22 19.50 -10.00
C LEU A 509 27.75 20.12 -8.67
N THR A 510 28.69 20.45 -7.79
CA THR A 510 28.42 21.16 -6.53
C THR A 510 28.48 22.66 -6.74
N ASN A 511 27.59 23.40 -6.08
CA ASN A 511 27.44 24.85 -6.23
C ASN A 511 27.28 25.33 -7.69
N PRO A 512 26.33 24.76 -8.46
CA PRO A 512 26.12 25.19 -9.83
C PRO A 512 25.69 26.66 -9.89
N ARG A 513 26.10 27.36 -10.95
CA ARG A 513 25.69 28.74 -11.24
C ARG A 513 24.90 28.77 -12.55
N SER A 514 23.85 29.58 -12.61
CA SER A 514 23.19 29.90 -13.89
C SER A 514 24.08 30.79 -14.76
N THR A 515 23.74 30.92 -16.05
CA THR A 515 24.39 31.85 -16.99
C THR A 515 24.41 33.30 -16.50
N ASN A 516 23.40 33.71 -15.72
CA ASN A 516 23.31 35.03 -15.11
C ASN A 516 24.03 35.13 -13.75
N SER A 517 24.90 34.17 -13.43
CA SER A 517 25.66 34.08 -12.16
C SER A 517 24.82 33.91 -10.88
N ALA A 518 23.52 33.66 -10.99
CA ALA A 518 22.71 33.29 -9.83
C ALA A 518 23.08 31.86 -9.38
N GLN A 519 23.36 31.69 -8.08
CA GLN A 519 23.70 30.41 -7.49
C GLN A 519 22.47 29.49 -7.45
N ILE A 520 22.67 28.23 -7.84
CA ILE A 520 21.67 27.17 -7.76
C ILE A 520 21.90 26.43 -6.43
N SER A 521 20.86 26.33 -5.61
CA SER A 521 20.94 25.89 -4.20
C SER A 521 21.18 24.39 -4.00
N SER A 522 21.07 23.59 -5.06
CA SER A 522 21.18 22.13 -4.99
C SER A 522 22.20 21.61 -5.99
N PRO A 523 22.92 20.51 -5.68
CA PRO A 523 23.77 19.86 -6.66
C PRO A 523 22.97 19.49 -7.92
N ALA A 524 23.60 19.64 -9.08
CA ALA A 524 23.03 19.23 -10.35
C ALA A 524 23.79 17.99 -10.86
N TYR A 525 23.10 17.11 -11.59
CA TYR A 525 23.68 15.89 -12.13
C TYR A 525 23.63 15.92 -13.65
N PHE A 526 24.73 15.54 -14.28
CA PHE A 526 24.88 15.54 -15.73
C PHE A 526 25.44 14.21 -16.21
N VAL A 527 24.97 13.73 -17.36
CA VAL A 527 25.58 12.61 -18.06
C VAL A 527 26.70 13.13 -18.94
N GLY A 528 27.93 12.69 -18.66
CA GLY A 528 29.13 13.03 -19.42
C GLY A 528 29.60 11.89 -20.32
N PHE A 529 30.48 12.21 -21.26
CA PHE A 529 31.07 11.28 -22.23
C PHE A 529 30.02 10.54 -23.08
N ILE A 530 28.86 11.15 -23.34
CA ILE A 530 28.05 10.78 -24.50
C ILE A 530 28.87 11.18 -25.73
N GLY A 531 28.92 10.36 -26.76
CA GLY A 531 29.70 10.65 -27.95
C GLY A 531 31.22 10.71 -27.72
N GLY A 532 31.94 11.17 -28.75
CA GLY A 532 33.38 11.45 -28.71
C GLY A 532 34.28 10.21 -28.64
N ASN A 533 35.58 10.41 -28.89
CA ASN A 533 36.58 9.33 -28.94
C ASN A 533 37.47 9.29 -27.68
N GLN A 534 37.29 10.24 -26.77
CA GLN A 534 38.15 10.37 -25.58
C GLN A 534 37.76 9.36 -24.50
N SER A 535 38.74 8.64 -23.96
CA SER A 535 38.55 7.77 -22.80
C SER A 535 38.41 8.62 -21.52
N ARG A 536 37.41 8.31 -20.68
CA ARG A 536 37.19 9.05 -19.40
C ARG A 536 38.43 9.07 -18.51
N LEU A 537 39.10 7.93 -18.41
CA LEU A 537 40.21 7.71 -17.48
C LEU A 537 41.59 7.87 -18.14
N GLY A 538 41.67 8.52 -19.31
CA GLY A 538 42.93 8.71 -20.05
C GLY A 538 43.65 7.38 -20.35
N THR A 539 44.98 7.40 -20.40
CA THR A 539 45.80 6.18 -20.39
C THR A 539 45.51 5.44 -19.09
N ILE A 540 44.83 4.29 -19.18
CA ILE A 540 44.58 3.42 -18.03
C ILE A 540 45.93 2.89 -17.56
N THR A 541 46.54 3.56 -16.57
CA THR A 541 47.76 3.08 -15.94
C THR A 541 47.41 2.02 -14.89
N ASP A 542 48.38 1.18 -14.54
CA ASP A 542 48.24 0.22 -13.44
C ASP A 542 47.82 0.94 -12.12
N THR A 543 48.27 2.18 -11.93
CA THR A 543 47.87 3.04 -10.81
C THR A 543 46.37 3.35 -10.80
N VAL A 544 45.77 3.69 -11.95
CA VAL A 544 44.33 3.98 -12.05
C VAL A 544 43.50 2.71 -11.85
N MET A 545 43.93 1.57 -12.38
CA MET A 545 43.24 0.30 -12.15
C MET A 545 43.24 -0.09 -10.67
N ARG A 546 44.35 0.13 -9.95
CA ARG A 546 44.46 -0.16 -8.51
C ARG A 546 43.59 0.74 -7.62
N MET A 547 43.17 1.92 -8.10
CA MET A 547 42.29 2.81 -7.33
C MET A 547 40.85 2.33 -7.22
N TYR A 548 40.38 1.46 -8.14
CA TYR A 548 38.99 1.01 -8.18
C TYR A 548 38.86 -0.50 -7.97
N PRO A 549 38.08 -0.94 -6.98
CA PRO A 549 37.83 -2.37 -6.80
C PRO A 549 37.09 -2.96 -8.02
N ASN A 550 37.47 -4.18 -8.40
CA ASN A 550 36.93 -4.92 -9.54
C ASN A 550 36.86 -4.11 -10.85
N PHE A 551 37.89 -3.30 -11.15
CA PHE A 551 37.95 -2.48 -12.36
C PHE A 551 37.64 -3.31 -13.62
N ASN A 552 36.69 -2.84 -14.44
CA ASN A 552 36.30 -3.53 -15.66
C ASN A 552 36.04 -2.54 -16.81
N SER A 553 36.73 -2.69 -17.93
CA SER A 553 36.54 -1.86 -19.12
C SER A 553 35.54 -2.43 -20.12
N THR A 554 34.96 -3.61 -19.89
CA THR A 554 33.74 -3.97 -20.62
C THR A 554 32.54 -3.26 -19.98
N PRO A 555 31.41 -3.04 -20.66
CA PRO A 555 31.28 -3.17 -22.11
C PRO A 555 32.19 -2.21 -22.87
N SER A 556 33.00 -2.80 -23.74
CA SER A 556 33.85 -2.16 -24.74
C SER A 556 33.68 -2.98 -26.00
N GLY A 557 32.57 -2.77 -26.71
CA GLY A 557 32.46 -3.29 -28.06
C GLY A 557 33.56 -2.70 -28.94
N THR A 558 33.98 -3.42 -29.95
CA THR A 558 34.84 -2.88 -31.01
C THR A 558 34.21 -1.58 -31.54
N ASN A 559 34.89 -0.44 -31.37
CA ASN A 559 34.53 0.88 -31.90
C ASN A 559 33.28 1.56 -31.32
N LEU A 560 32.97 1.44 -30.02
CA LEU A 560 31.96 2.27 -29.35
C LEU A 560 32.49 3.68 -28.99
N ASP A 561 33.03 4.34 -30.00
CA ASP A 561 33.56 5.70 -29.98
C ASP A 561 32.77 6.59 -30.94
N GLY A 562 32.93 7.90 -30.78
CA GLY A 562 32.26 8.88 -31.61
C GLY A 562 30.75 8.80 -31.40
N ASP A 563 29.98 8.88 -32.47
CA ASP A 563 28.52 8.83 -32.45
C ASP A 563 27.93 7.48 -31.98
N HIS A 564 28.73 6.41 -31.92
CA HIS A 564 28.29 5.09 -31.42
C HIS A 564 28.26 5.01 -29.88
N ARG A 565 28.86 5.98 -29.18
CA ARG A 565 28.84 6.07 -27.72
C ARG A 565 27.55 6.74 -27.24
N THR A 566 26.45 5.98 -27.25
CA THR A 566 25.10 6.50 -27.01
C THR A 566 24.62 6.35 -25.57
N TYR A 567 23.69 7.21 -25.17
CA TYR A 567 22.85 7.02 -23.98
C TYR A 567 21.40 6.81 -24.41
N THR A 568 20.78 5.71 -23.99
CA THR A 568 19.36 5.45 -24.22
C THR A 568 18.55 5.83 -22.99
N ILE A 569 17.50 6.62 -23.20
CA ILE A 569 16.47 6.95 -22.22
C ILE A 569 15.09 6.52 -22.75
N TYR A 570 14.09 6.52 -21.87
CA TYR A 570 12.72 6.22 -22.25
C TYR A 570 11.79 7.34 -21.79
N VAL A 571 10.84 7.70 -22.65
CA VAL A 571 9.89 8.80 -22.45
C VAL A 571 8.47 8.28 -22.61
N ASN A 572 7.71 8.28 -21.51
CA ASN A 572 6.30 7.92 -21.50
C ASN A 572 5.45 9.14 -21.89
N ALA A 573 5.20 9.30 -23.19
CA ALA A 573 4.49 10.45 -23.72
C ALA A 573 2.97 10.33 -23.46
N PRO A 574 2.30 11.36 -22.90
CA PRO A 574 0.87 11.30 -22.57
C PRO A 574 -0.03 11.20 -23.81
N GLN A 575 0.46 11.67 -24.96
CA GLN A 575 -0.21 11.57 -26.26
C GLN A 575 0.79 11.55 -27.41
N ALA A 576 0.38 11.03 -28.56
CA ALA A 576 1.20 11.09 -29.76
C ALA A 576 1.34 12.54 -30.26
N GLY A 577 2.49 12.87 -30.86
CA GLY A 577 2.73 14.17 -31.46
C GLY A 577 4.20 14.57 -31.51
N ASN A 578 4.44 15.82 -31.90
CA ASN A 578 5.78 16.39 -32.05
C ASN A 578 6.20 17.13 -30.77
N TYR A 579 7.30 16.70 -30.15
CA TYR A 579 7.78 17.23 -28.89
C TYR A 579 9.07 18.03 -29.09
N SER A 580 9.10 19.26 -28.58
CA SER A 580 10.35 19.99 -28.41
C SER A 580 11.11 19.48 -27.19
N ILE A 581 12.43 19.48 -27.28
CA ILE A 581 13.33 19.04 -26.21
C ILE A 581 14.01 20.27 -25.60
N SER A 582 13.97 20.37 -24.28
CA SER A 582 14.71 21.35 -23.49
C SER A 582 15.48 20.68 -22.37
N GLY A 583 16.49 21.35 -21.84
CA GLY A 583 17.28 20.82 -20.73
C GLY A 583 18.39 21.75 -20.28
N SER A 584 19.28 21.20 -19.45
CA SER A 584 20.49 21.88 -18.99
C SER A 584 21.74 21.18 -19.51
N TYR A 585 22.84 21.94 -19.61
CA TYR A 585 24.13 21.41 -20.03
C TYR A 585 25.28 22.13 -19.35
N ILE A 586 26.44 21.47 -19.29
CA ILE A 586 27.73 22.10 -18.98
C ILE A 586 28.74 21.77 -20.08
N PHE A 587 29.48 22.79 -20.48
CA PHE A 587 30.58 22.68 -21.43
C PHE A 587 31.45 23.92 -21.32
N SER A 588 32.74 23.76 -21.09
CA SER A 588 33.70 24.86 -21.16
C SER A 588 34.93 24.47 -21.99
N SER A 589 35.61 25.46 -22.55
CA SER A 589 36.79 25.28 -23.40
C SER A 589 37.65 26.55 -23.38
N SER A 590 38.97 26.36 -23.49
CA SER A 590 39.93 27.45 -23.66
C SER A 590 39.81 28.13 -25.04
N MET A 591 39.23 27.46 -26.03
CA MET A 591 39.05 28.02 -27.38
C MET A 591 37.92 29.06 -27.39
N ALA A 592 38.15 30.19 -28.08
CA ALA A 592 37.10 31.17 -28.35
C ALA A 592 36.01 30.57 -29.26
N ASN A 593 34.73 30.82 -28.93
CA ASN A 593 33.57 30.33 -29.68
C ASN A 593 33.50 28.80 -29.88
N ALA A 594 34.08 28.02 -28.96
CA ALA A 594 33.97 26.57 -29.01
C ALA A 594 32.50 26.14 -28.87
N THR A 595 32.13 25.13 -29.64
CA THR A 595 30.81 24.51 -29.61
C THR A 595 30.93 23.00 -29.47
N ARG A 596 29.93 22.38 -28.84
CA ARG A 596 29.72 20.93 -28.86
C ARG A 596 28.30 20.63 -29.28
N SER A 597 28.07 19.45 -29.85
CA SER A 597 26.75 19.09 -30.36
C SER A 597 26.26 17.78 -29.79
N ILE A 598 24.95 17.65 -29.68
CA ILE A 598 24.28 16.41 -29.31
C ILE A 598 23.08 16.19 -30.22
N ARG A 599 22.82 14.92 -30.54
CA ARG A 599 21.71 14.47 -31.36
C ARG A 599 20.75 13.62 -30.54
N PHE A 600 19.45 13.88 -30.70
CA PHE A 600 18.36 13.09 -30.13
C PHE A 600 17.58 12.42 -31.25
N TYR A 601 17.32 11.13 -31.12
CA TYR A 601 16.49 10.41 -32.09
C TYR A 601 15.72 9.27 -31.45
N LYS A 602 14.59 8.92 -32.06
CA LYS A 602 13.71 7.85 -31.58
C LYS A 602 14.17 6.52 -32.16
N ASP A 603 14.19 5.49 -31.32
CA ASP A 603 14.63 4.13 -31.67
C ASP A 603 16.01 4.15 -32.34
N ASN A 604 16.13 3.77 -33.61
CA ASN A 604 17.37 3.85 -34.38
C ASN A 604 17.24 4.77 -35.61
N ASP A 605 16.19 5.59 -35.67
CA ASP A 605 15.91 6.47 -36.80
C ASP A 605 16.61 7.83 -36.66
N SER A 606 17.86 7.89 -37.11
CA SER A 606 18.64 9.13 -37.14
C SER A 606 18.20 10.12 -38.25
N THR A 607 17.29 9.73 -39.14
CA THR A 607 16.86 10.59 -40.26
C THR A 607 15.95 11.74 -39.80
N HIS A 608 15.15 11.49 -38.76
CA HIS A 608 14.26 12.48 -38.14
C HIS A 608 14.82 13.07 -36.85
N ALA A 609 16.15 13.03 -36.69
CA ALA A 609 16.81 13.46 -35.46
C ALA A 609 16.67 14.97 -35.18
N VAL A 610 16.74 15.31 -33.90
CA VAL A 610 16.81 16.69 -33.39
C VAL A 610 18.22 16.96 -32.91
N ASP A 611 18.86 17.98 -33.47
CA ASP A 611 20.24 18.35 -33.15
C ASP A 611 20.26 19.61 -32.26
N PHE A 612 21.10 19.62 -31.22
CA PHE A 612 21.38 20.77 -30.39
C PHE A 612 22.88 21.12 -30.42
N ILE A 613 23.20 22.41 -30.52
CA ILE A 613 24.56 22.94 -30.49
C ILE A 613 24.72 23.77 -29.21
N ALA A 614 25.53 23.27 -28.28
CA ALA A 614 25.91 23.92 -27.04
C ALA A 614 27.07 24.89 -27.25
N ASN A 615 26.85 26.16 -26.91
CA ASN A 615 27.92 27.15 -26.81
C ASN A 615 28.68 27.00 -25.49
N LYS A 616 30.00 27.25 -25.52
CA LYS A 616 30.83 27.22 -24.32
C LYS A 616 30.29 28.15 -23.22
N GLN A 617 30.42 27.71 -21.98
CA GLN A 617 30.14 28.45 -20.77
C GLN A 617 31.42 29.06 -20.20
N ALA A 618 31.26 30.04 -19.30
CA ALA A 618 32.36 30.76 -18.67
C ALA A 618 33.33 29.82 -17.92
N ASP A 619 32.77 28.83 -17.21
CA ASP A 619 33.53 27.80 -16.50
C ASP A 619 32.72 26.47 -16.46
N TRP A 620 33.34 25.40 -15.95
CA TRP A 620 32.67 24.10 -15.77
C TRP A 620 31.63 24.07 -14.64
N ASN A 621 31.45 25.16 -13.90
CA ASN A 621 30.44 25.31 -12.86
C ASN A 621 29.21 26.10 -13.32
N THR A 622 29.25 26.64 -14.54
CA THR A 622 28.17 27.44 -15.13
C THR A 622 27.28 26.54 -15.97
N VAL A 623 26.01 26.47 -15.60
CA VAL A 623 24.96 25.67 -16.24
C VAL A 623 24.31 26.50 -17.33
N GLY A 624 24.42 26.02 -18.56
CA GLY A 624 23.65 26.50 -19.71
C GLY A 624 22.29 25.80 -19.78
N ASN A 625 21.34 26.42 -20.47
CA ASN A 625 20.04 25.85 -20.78
C ASN A 625 19.79 25.87 -22.28
N PHE A 626 18.98 24.95 -22.76
CA PHE A 626 18.57 24.93 -24.16
C PHE A 626 17.11 24.56 -24.31
N ASN A 627 16.55 25.00 -25.43
CA ASN A 627 15.26 24.59 -25.95
C ASN A 627 15.38 24.53 -27.47
N THR A 628 15.06 23.38 -28.04
CA THR A 628 15.15 23.11 -29.48
C THR A 628 14.19 23.97 -30.31
N MET A 629 13.14 24.54 -29.71
CA MET A 629 12.28 25.53 -30.37
C MET A 629 12.93 26.90 -30.52
N ASP A 630 13.75 27.29 -29.53
CA ASP A 630 14.39 28.61 -29.44
C ASP A 630 15.68 28.69 -30.27
N ASN A 631 16.16 27.55 -30.80
CA ASN A 631 17.47 27.45 -31.42
C ASN A 631 17.48 28.07 -32.84
N MET A 632 17.64 29.38 -32.88
CA MET A 632 17.86 30.22 -34.07
C MET A 632 19.29 30.79 -34.02
N THR A 633 20.35 29.97 -34.18
CA THR A 633 21.68 30.54 -34.52
C THR A 633 22.59 29.54 -35.24
N THR A 634 22.66 29.72 -36.57
CA THR A 634 23.85 29.75 -37.44
C THR A 634 24.77 28.51 -37.55
N ALA A 635 24.60 27.81 -38.69
CA ALA A 635 25.63 27.37 -39.63
C ALA A 635 26.77 26.44 -39.14
N ARG A 636 26.49 25.13 -39.15
CA ARG A 636 27.35 24.12 -39.80
C ARG A 636 26.47 23.03 -40.40
N SER A 637 26.05 23.28 -41.63
CA SER A 637 25.57 22.31 -42.64
C SER A 637 25.29 20.88 -42.13
N SER A 638 24.09 20.64 -41.61
CA SER A 638 23.37 19.39 -41.88
C SER A 638 21.96 19.78 -42.31
N THR A 639 21.50 19.20 -43.41
CA THR A 639 20.32 19.62 -44.17
C THR A 639 18.98 19.37 -43.47
N ASN A 640 18.95 18.83 -42.24
CA ASN A 640 17.75 18.34 -41.55
C ASN A 640 17.76 18.62 -40.03
N SER A 641 17.78 19.87 -39.56
CA SER A 641 17.66 20.15 -38.12
C SER A 641 16.18 20.23 -37.70
N ASN A 642 15.53 19.10 -37.49
CA ASN A 642 14.18 19.08 -36.93
C ASN A 642 14.18 19.76 -35.55
N LYS A 643 13.16 20.58 -35.27
CA LYS A 643 12.99 21.25 -33.96
C LYS A 643 12.28 20.38 -32.94
N THR A 644 11.64 19.32 -33.39
CA THR A 644 10.78 18.46 -32.59
C THR A 644 11.01 17.01 -32.95
N LEU A 645 10.85 16.14 -31.96
CA LEU A 645 10.90 14.69 -32.13
C LEU A 645 9.47 14.13 -32.09
N SER A 646 9.10 13.29 -33.05
CA SER A 646 7.78 12.65 -33.10
C SER A 646 7.73 11.46 -32.14
N LEU A 647 6.83 11.51 -31.16
CA LEU A 647 6.62 10.48 -30.15
C LEU A 647 5.23 9.87 -30.30
N GLN A 648 5.10 8.58 -30.01
CA GLN A 648 3.83 7.88 -29.89
C GLN A 648 3.29 8.01 -28.45
N LYS A 649 1.98 7.86 -28.25
CA LYS A 649 1.43 7.76 -26.90
C LYS A 649 2.03 6.53 -26.19
N GLY A 650 2.42 6.70 -24.93
CA GLY A 650 3.08 5.66 -24.14
C GLY A 650 4.60 5.75 -24.24
N LEU A 651 5.27 4.62 -23.98
CA LEU A 651 6.73 4.56 -23.87
C LEU A 651 7.44 4.69 -25.22
N ASN A 652 8.41 5.59 -25.32
CA ASN A 652 9.27 5.79 -26.48
C ASN A 652 10.74 5.65 -26.10
N LYS A 653 11.52 4.92 -26.89
CA LYS A 653 12.97 4.81 -26.73
C LYS A 653 13.66 5.98 -27.44
N ILE A 654 14.50 6.73 -26.72
CA ILE A 654 15.22 7.89 -27.24
C ILE A 654 16.72 7.69 -27.06
N LEU A 655 17.49 7.88 -28.13
CA LEU A 655 18.94 7.78 -28.13
C LEU A 655 19.55 9.17 -28.19
N LEU A 656 20.54 9.37 -27.32
CA LEU A 656 21.41 10.54 -27.27
C LEU A 656 22.78 10.15 -27.81
N ALA A 657 23.26 10.86 -28.83
CA ALA A 657 24.52 10.57 -29.50
C ALA A 657 25.32 11.85 -29.83
N GLY A 658 26.60 11.67 -30.16
CA GLY A 658 27.41 12.73 -30.78
C GLY A 658 27.07 12.93 -32.26
N ILE A 659 27.60 14.01 -32.86
CA ILE A 659 27.50 14.27 -34.30
C ILE A 659 28.89 14.16 -34.92
N ASN A 660 29.05 13.35 -35.97
CA ASN A 660 30.29 13.22 -36.75
C ASN A 660 31.54 12.98 -35.88
N THR A 661 31.47 12.08 -34.90
CA THR A 661 32.53 11.75 -33.91
C THR A 661 32.94 12.88 -32.94
N GLY A 662 32.25 14.02 -32.96
CA GLY A 662 32.53 15.15 -32.07
C GLY A 662 32.15 14.90 -30.61
N ASP A 663 32.83 15.61 -29.70
CA ASP A 663 32.50 15.60 -28.27
C ASP A 663 31.11 16.23 -28.02
N THR A 664 30.34 15.66 -27.09
CA THR A 664 29.08 16.23 -26.62
C THR A 664 29.29 17.12 -25.37
N PRO A 665 28.40 18.10 -25.12
CA PRO A 665 28.30 18.71 -23.79
C PRO A 665 27.84 17.68 -22.76
N TYR A 666 28.08 17.91 -21.47
CA TYR A 666 27.47 17.06 -20.45
C TYR A 666 26.02 17.52 -20.27
N ILE A 667 25.08 16.57 -20.25
CA ILE A 667 23.63 16.86 -20.33
C ILE A 667 22.93 16.53 -19.02
N GLY A 668 22.12 17.46 -18.52
CA GLY A 668 21.28 17.26 -17.34
C GLY A 668 19.90 16.70 -17.70
N ASN A 669 18.95 16.83 -16.79
CA ASN A 669 17.57 16.39 -17.02
C ASN A 669 16.96 17.06 -18.26
N LEU A 670 16.13 16.28 -18.96
CA LEU A 670 15.50 16.68 -20.21
C LEU A 670 14.00 16.82 -20.03
N THR A 671 13.39 17.77 -20.73
CA THR A 671 11.94 17.94 -20.78
C THR A 671 11.47 17.90 -22.23
N PHE A 672 10.53 17.02 -22.50
CA PHE A 672 9.85 16.85 -23.77
C PHE A 672 8.51 17.57 -23.68
N THR A 673 8.34 18.65 -24.41
CA THR A 673 7.12 19.47 -24.39
C THR A 673 6.38 19.31 -25.69
N LEU A 674 5.10 18.91 -25.61
CA LEU A 674 4.30 18.72 -26.81
C LEU A 674 4.03 20.07 -27.49
N ASN A 675 4.29 20.12 -28.79
CA ASN A 675 4.01 21.29 -29.60
C ASN A 675 2.54 21.29 -30.09
N SER A 676 1.73 22.21 -29.59
CA SER A 676 0.31 22.35 -29.94
C SER A 676 0.06 22.79 -31.40
N ALA A 677 1.08 23.28 -32.11
CA ALA A 677 0.94 23.79 -33.48
C ALA A 677 0.89 22.69 -34.56
N ALA A 678 1.08 21.41 -34.22
CA ALA A 678 1.14 20.30 -35.18
C ALA A 678 -0.15 19.47 -35.32
N GLN A 679 -1.29 19.91 -34.74
CA GLN A 679 -2.57 19.20 -34.88
C GLN A 679 -3.28 19.41 -36.25
N GLY A 680 -2.59 19.97 -37.25
CA GLY A 680 -3.19 20.34 -38.54
C GLY A 680 -3.32 19.21 -39.58
N ASP A 681 -2.41 18.25 -39.66
CA ASP A 681 -2.35 17.35 -40.82
C ASP A 681 -2.07 15.88 -40.44
N ALA A 682 -3.08 15.19 -39.91
CA ALA A 682 -3.12 13.71 -39.90
C ALA A 682 -4.55 13.19 -39.64
N VAL A 683 -5.55 13.69 -40.37
CA VAL A 683 -6.79 12.95 -40.60
C VAL A 683 -6.94 12.77 -42.10
N ALA A 684 -6.07 11.94 -42.68
CA ALA A 684 -6.38 11.32 -43.96
C ALA A 684 -7.32 10.16 -43.66
N THR A 685 -8.62 10.45 -43.71
CA THR A 685 -9.70 9.47 -43.85
C THR A 685 -9.33 8.48 -44.95
N ALA A 686 -9.14 7.21 -44.57
CA ALA A 686 -9.16 6.09 -45.49
C ALA A 686 -10.57 6.00 -46.09
N SER A 687 -10.78 6.69 -47.21
CA SER A 687 -11.90 6.47 -48.10
C SER A 687 -11.53 5.31 -49.02
N THR A 688 -12.23 4.21 -48.82
CA THR A 688 -12.22 3.03 -49.66
C THR A 688 -12.66 3.38 -51.08
N SER A 689 -11.72 3.47 -52.01
CA SER A 689 -12.02 3.42 -53.44
C SER A 689 -12.01 1.96 -53.89
N GLY A 690 -13.19 1.34 -53.96
CA GLY A 690 -13.40 0.10 -54.71
C GLY A 690 -13.34 0.40 -56.20
N SER A 691 -12.31 -0.12 -56.88
CA SER A 691 -12.26 -0.18 -58.34
C SER A 691 -12.75 -1.55 -58.80
N SER A 692 -13.98 -1.59 -59.30
CA SER A 692 -14.47 -2.66 -60.16
C SER A 692 -13.85 -2.53 -61.54
N GLN A 693 -13.28 -3.61 -62.10
CA GLN A 693 -13.31 -3.84 -63.55
C GLN A 693 -13.08 -5.31 -63.90
N SER A 694 -14.06 -5.83 -64.65
CA SER A 694 -14.11 -6.96 -65.59
C SER A 694 -13.11 -8.11 -65.48
#